data_AF-A0A2G8KJG2-F1
#
_entry.id   AF-A0A2G8KJG2-F1
#
_cell.length_a   1.000
_cell.length_b   1.000
_cell.length_c   1.000
_cell.angle_alpha   90.00
_cell.angle_beta   90.00
_cell.angle_gamma   90.00
#
_symmetry.space_group_name_H-M   'P 1'
#
loop_
_entity.id
_entity.type
_entity.pdbx_description
1 polymer ?
#
loop_
_entity_poly.entity_id
_entity_poly.type
_entity_poly.pdbx_seq_one_letter_code
_entity_poly.pdbx_strand_id
1 'polypeptide(L)'
;MKVDWRRSFITTDANPYYDSFVKWQFYRLKERGKIKFGKRHTIYSPKDGQPCMDHDRYSGEGVGPQEYTLIKMKVLTPYPPKLKKFEGKSVYLIAATLRPETMYGQTNCWVAPSIPYIAYENTKGEIFISTRRSARNASFQGILPKEGEVKELAVLTGQDIMGIPLKTPMTSYDKIYTLPMLTIKENKGTGVVTSVPSDAPDDYAALRDLQNKKDFRAKYGLKDEMVLPFAPIPIIDVPDYGDLSAIQACDEFKVKSQNDKDQLAEAKAKVYLKGFYEGVLKVGKYSGQKVQDVKKVVQNDMIASNEALVYFEPEKMVMSRSGDECVVALCDQWFLDYGEEKWKKITQQALENINTHSNETRANFKVTLDWLHHHACSRSYGLGTKLPWDPQYLIESLSDSTIYMSYYTVCHLLQGGVFDGSGPSPIKIKPEQMTPEVWDYIFYPKKPFPKTKIPKASLNKLRNEFNYWYGVDVRVSGKDLVQNHLTYYLYNHCAMWPDEPSRWPKEIRTNGHLLLNNEKMSKSTGNFLTLCQALEKFSADGMRLALADSGDLAIEDANFVEDMADAGILRLYNFLEWTQEMLECKDKLRTGPRDSFQDRVFESQMNALIRETDKNYSLMLYKEALKTGFFEFQAARDRYREWSSQGVHRDLILQFIERQVLLLAPICPHLGEHIWKLLGKESLLMRASWPVPGEVDEVLLRSSQFLMNTARDLRLRLIALKEASKKPQKGKKGPPVPTKPPTHAIVYIAKSYPPWQDAVLKCLKKMHEENNNSFPENKVIVGELKTVDVVKKFMKKVMPFVQHIKEKVTADGIRGMDRTSEFDEKKTLESGLDYLVSSLDLEGVEIKYSEDATEKIQEQCAPGKPFSSFVAKPSVSVHMVNPQPHSGHFSLTVDVLDGDSVVSIARRIVKYDRGIKDPARVDILHFDDPVLGPRQLPKFDDPKFGKVVISPESTFSIDLEKNEITVSQNGSKLNVGDTLAYIVR
;
A
#
# COMPACT_ATOMS: atom_id res chain seq x y z
N MET A 1 9.06 0.40 22.10
CA MET A 1 8.89 1.76 21.52
C MET A 1 9.97 2.68 22.09
N LYS A 2 10.50 3.63 21.32
CA LYS A 2 11.52 4.60 21.78
C LYS A 2 10.84 5.93 22.15
N VAL A 3 10.21 5.99 23.33
CA VAL A 3 9.36 7.12 23.76
C VAL A 3 9.91 7.73 25.04
N ASP A 4 10.00 9.07 25.09
CA ASP A 4 10.24 9.79 26.35
C ASP A 4 8.93 9.90 27.14
N TRP A 5 8.67 8.94 28.02
CA TRP A 5 7.44 8.83 28.82
C TRP A 5 7.16 10.04 29.71
N ARG A 6 8.19 10.83 30.03
CA ARG A 6 8.00 12.06 30.82
C ARG A 6 7.15 13.09 30.06
N ARG A 7 7.03 12.94 28.74
CA ARG A 7 6.26 13.81 27.85
C ARG A 7 4.82 13.32 27.60
N SER A 8 4.39 12.23 28.23
CA SER A 8 3.03 11.70 28.08
C SER A 8 2.02 12.49 28.91
N PHE A 9 0.78 12.61 28.42
CA PHE A 9 -0.29 13.38 29.06
C PHE A 9 -1.70 12.94 28.63
N ILE A 10 -2.73 13.39 29.36
CA ILE A 10 -4.15 13.30 28.96
C ILE A 10 -4.69 14.67 28.50
N THR A 11 -5.78 14.67 27.73
CA THR A 11 -6.23 15.83 26.95
C THR A 11 -7.44 16.59 27.51
N THR A 12 -8.06 16.10 28.58
CA THR A 12 -9.26 16.73 29.16
C THR A 12 -8.90 17.76 30.22
N ASP A 13 -9.91 18.44 30.77
CA ASP A 13 -9.79 19.33 31.93
C ASP A 13 -9.23 18.65 33.20
N ALA A 14 -9.22 17.31 33.24
CA ALA A 14 -8.51 16.54 34.25
C ALA A 14 -6.99 16.81 34.26
N ASN A 15 -6.41 17.24 33.12
CA ASN A 15 -5.05 17.74 33.06
C ASN A 15 -5.02 19.27 32.99
N PRO A 16 -4.72 19.96 34.11
CA PRO A 16 -4.85 21.40 34.20
C PRO A 16 -3.80 22.15 33.35
N TYR A 17 -2.64 21.55 33.06
CA TYR A 17 -1.64 22.16 32.18
C TYR A 17 -2.07 22.11 30.71
N TYR A 18 -2.63 20.98 30.28
CA TYR A 18 -3.13 20.84 28.91
C TYR A 18 -4.39 21.67 28.68
N ASP A 19 -5.31 21.70 29.64
CA ASP A 19 -6.48 22.57 29.61
C ASP A 19 -6.08 24.06 29.50
N SER A 20 -5.09 24.50 30.28
CA SER A 20 -4.51 25.85 30.14
C SER A 20 -3.93 26.12 28.74
N PHE A 21 -3.21 25.15 28.18
CA PHE A 21 -2.65 25.23 26.83
C PHE A 21 -3.74 25.35 25.74
N VAL A 22 -4.78 24.51 25.80
CA VAL A 22 -5.89 24.55 24.84
C VAL A 22 -6.68 25.87 24.97
N LYS A 23 -6.90 26.36 26.20
CA LYS A 23 -7.53 27.68 26.41
C LYS A 23 -6.71 28.80 25.77
N TRP A 24 -5.38 28.78 25.91
CA TRP A 24 -4.50 29.74 25.23
C TRP A 24 -4.64 29.69 23.71
N GLN A 25 -4.63 28.50 23.12
CA GLN A 25 -4.82 28.32 21.68
C GLN A 25 -6.12 28.97 21.22
N PHE A 26 -7.24 28.65 21.88
CA PHE A 26 -8.56 29.15 21.50
C PHE A 26 -8.69 30.66 21.71
N TYR A 27 -8.09 31.22 22.77
CA TYR A 27 -8.02 32.68 22.94
C TYR A 27 -7.34 33.35 21.74
N ARG A 28 -6.18 32.85 21.31
CA ARG A 28 -5.44 33.42 20.17
C ARG A 28 -6.17 33.24 18.84
N LEU A 29 -6.84 32.10 18.64
CA LEU A 29 -7.67 31.89 17.45
C LEU A 29 -8.85 32.87 17.40
N LYS A 30 -9.51 33.14 18.53
CA LYS A 30 -10.60 34.12 18.61
C LYS A 30 -10.12 35.54 18.36
N GLU A 31 -9.02 35.95 19.00
CA GLU A 31 -8.42 37.29 18.80
C GLU A 31 -8.04 37.55 17.33
N ARG A 32 -7.65 36.49 16.60
CA ARG A 32 -7.31 36.55 15.17
C ARG A 32 -8.53 36.39 14.25
N GLY A 33 -9.75 36.39 14.79
CA GLY A 33 -10.99 36.29 14.03
C GLY A 33 -11.24 34.91 13.39
N LYS A 34 -10.51 33.87 13.81
CA LYS A 34 -10.61 32.51 13.25
C LYS A 34 -11.75 31.69 13.84
N ILE A 35 -12.23 32.09 15.02
CA ILE A 35 -13.40 31.52 15.67
C ILE A 35 -14.57 32.50 15.54
N LYS A 36 -15.69 32.02 15.03
CA LYS A 36 -16.93 32.78 14.86
C LYS A 36 -18.09 32.08 15.58
N PHE A 37 -19.13 32.84 15.86
CA PHE A 37 -20.37 32.34 16.45
C PHE A 37 -21.53 32.61 15.49
N GLY A 38 -22.41 31.64 15.28
CA GLY A 38 -23.59 31.81 14.47
C GLY A 38 -24.45 30.57 14.41
N LYS A 39 -25.67 30.73 13.89
CA LYS A 39 -26.61 29.62 13.68
C LYS A 39 -26.21 28.80 12.47
N ARG A 40 -26.13 27.48 12.65
CA ARG A 40 -25.74 26.56 11.57
C ARG A 40 -26.58 25.30 11.57
N HIS A 41 -26.77 24.78 10.37
CA HIS A 41 -27.28 23.44 10.14
C HIS A 41 -26.17 22.43 10.46
N THR A 42 -26.44 21.55 11.42
CA THR A 42 -25.55 20.44 11.78
C THR A 42 -26.38 19.20 12.07
N ILE A 43 -25.77 18.04 11.86
CA ILE A 43 -26.34 16.79 12.40
C ILE A 43 -26.44 16.94 13.91
N TYR A 44 -27.59 16.60 14.46
CA TYR A 44 -27.98 16.84 15.84
C TYR A 44 -28.71 15.62 16.39
N SER A 45 -28.43 15.28 17.64
CA SER A 45 -29.12 14.20 18.35
C SER A 45 -30.13 14.82 19.32
N PRO A 46 -31.44 14.74 19.04
CA PRO A 46 -32.49 15.28 19.91
C PRO A 46 -32.41 14.77 21.35
N LYS A 47 -32.06 13.48 21.53
CA LYS A 47 -31.89 12.85 22.84
C LYS A 47 -30.67 13.37 23.60
N ASP A 48 -29.57 13.61 22.90
CA ASP A 48 -28.34 14.10 23.53
C ASP A 48 -28.34 15.63 23.72
N GLY A 49 -29.25 16.34 23.04
CA GLY A 49 -29.36 17.79 23.14
C GLY A 49 -28.16 18.53 22.57
N GLN A 50 -27.45 17.94 21.59
CA GLN A 50 -26.26 18.54 21.00
C GLN A 50 -25.99 18.11 19.55
N PRO A 51 -25.13 18.85 18.82
CA PRO A 51 -24.61 18.42 17.54
C PRO A 51 -23.91 17.06 17.62
N CYS A 52 -24.26 16.13 16.73
CA CYS A 52 -23.71 14.77 16.66
C CYS A 52 -22.64 14.69 15.57
N MET A 53 -21.38 14.89 15.96
CA MET A 53 -20.23 14.84 15.07
C MET A 53 -19.81 13.39 14.80
N ASP A 54 -18.90 13.16 13.85
CA ASP A 54 -18.57 11.82 13.35
C ASP A 54 -18.24 10.81 14.46
N HIS A 55 -17.41 11.19 15.44
CA HIS A 55 -17.03 10.29 16.54
C HIS A 55 -18.14 10.00 17.56
N ASP A 56 -19.24 10.76 17.54
CA ASP A 56 -20.41 10.57 18.41
C ASP A 56 -21.47 9.66 17.78
N ARG A 57 -21.23 9.25 16.54
CA ARG A 57 -22.14 8.40 15.77
C ARG A 57 -21.84 6.93 16.05
N TYR A 58 -22.89 6.15 16.01
CA TYR A 58 -22.84 4.70 15.92
C TYR A 58 -22.83 4.24 14.46
N SER A 59 -23.56 4.95 13.58
CA SER A 59 -23.57 4.71 12.14
C SER A 59 -23.71 6.02 11.37
N GLY A 60 -23.18 6.06 10.15
CA GLY A 60 -23.23 7.24 9.28
C GLY A 60 -22.12 8.26 9.52
N GLU A 61 -20.89 7.80 9.80
CA GLU A 61 -19.69 8.66 9.79
C GLU A 61 -19.52 9.33 8.42
N GLY A 62 -19.21 10.63 8.40
CA GLY A 62 -19.04 11.43 7.19
C GLY A 62 -20.35 11.91 6.55
N VAL A 63 -21.52 11.50 7.06
CA VAL A 63 -22.82 11.96 6.56
C VAL A 63 -23.05 13.43 6.95
N GLY A 64 -23.27 14.29 5.96
CA GLY A 64 -23.55 15.71 6.17
C GLY A 64 -25.04 16.06 6.13
N PRO A 65 -25.39 17.31 6.49
CA PRO A 65 -26.70 17.88 6.19
C PRO A 65 -26.84 18.09 4.68
N GLN A 66 -27.90 17.55 4.09
CA GLN A 66 -28.28 17.75 2.69
C GLN A 66 -29.40 18.78 2.60
N GLU A 67 -29.20 19.81 1.78
CA GLU A 67 -30.19 20.86 1.55
C GLU A 67 -31.26 20.43 0.55
N TYR A 68 -32.52 20.65 0.89
CA TYR A 68 -33.70 20.50 0.04
C TYR A 68 -34.48 21.81 -0.01
N THR A 69 -35.15 22.04 -1.14
CA THR A 69 -36.17 23.09 -1.26
C THR A 69 -37.54 22.48 -0.95
N LEU A 70 -38.22 23.00 0.07
CA LEU A 70 -39.59 22.64 0.40
C LEU A 70 -40.57 23.52 -0.35
N ILE A 71 -41.29 22.93 -1.31
CA ILE A 71 -42.30 23.61 -2.10
C ILE A 71 -43.63 23.60 -1.35
N LYS A 72 -44.23 24.78 -1.18
CA LYS A 72 -45.54 24.94 -0.53
C LYS A 72 -46.66 24.78 -1.55
N MET A 73 -47.35 23.64 -1.53
CA MET A 73 -48.50 23.38 -2.40
C MET A 73 -49.80 23.65 -1.65
N LYS A 74 -50.51 24.73 -2.01
CA LYS A 74 -51.73 25.14 -1.30
C LYS A 74 -52.88 24.22 -1.64
N VAL A 75 -53.52 23.62 -0.63
CA VAL A 75 -54.73 22.84 -0.81
C VAL A 75 -55.91 23.77 -1.12
N LEU A 76 -56.64 23.49 -2.21
CA LEU A 76 -57.83 24.26 -2.60
C LEU A 76 -59.10 23.65 -1.99
N THR A 77 -60.10 24.49 -1.75
CA THR A 77 -61.42 24.07 -1.26
C THR A 77 -62.22 23.39 -2.38
N PRO A 78 -63.04 22.36 -2.09
CA PRO A 78 -63.41 21.87 -0.76
C PRO A 78 -62.35 20.96 -0.12
N TYR A 79 -62.12 21.13 1.18
CA TYR A 79 -61.20 20.29 1.95
C TYR A 79 -61.77 18.87 2.15
N PRO A 80 -60.91 17.83 2.15
CA PRO A 80 -61.33 16.46 2.47
C PRO A 80 -61.85 16.38 3.92
N PRO A 81 -62.66 15.36 4.27
CA PRO A 81 -63.34 15.27 5.57
C PRO A 81 -62.44 15.49 6.79
N LYS A 82 -61.22 14.93 6.78
CA LYS A 82 -60.26 15.06 7.89
C LYS A 82 -59.58 16.43 7.98
N LEU A 83 -59.62 17.23 6.92
CA LEU A 83 -59.07 18.59 6.89
C LEU A 83 -60.14 19.68 7.04
N LYS A 84 -61.43 19.35 7.06
CA LYS A 84 -62.53 20.34 7.24
C LYS A 84 -62.37 21.19 8.49
N LYS A 85 -61.83 20.63 9.58
CA LYS A 85 -61.57 21.36 10.83
C LYS A 85 -60.55 22.51 10.69
N PHE A 86 -59.88 22.60 9.55
CA PHE A 86 -58.95 23.69 9.22
C PHE A 86 -59.57 24.70 8.23
N GLU A 87 -60.89 24.67 7.99
CA GLU A 87 -61.59 25.74 7.27
C GLU A 87 -61.28 27.10 7.91
N GLY A 88 -60.88 28.07 7.09
CA GLY A 88 -60.39 29.38 7.52
C GLY A 88 -58.86 29.48 7.70
N LYS A 89 -58.12 28.37 7.73
CA LYS A 89 -56.65 28.36 7.69
C LYS A 89 -56.12 27.94 6.31
N SER A 90 -54.92 28.43 5.97
CA SER A 90 -54.21 27.98 4.75
C SER A 90 -53.50 26.66 5.02
N VAL A 91 -53.88 25.62 4.28
CA VAL A 91 -53.30 24.27 4.38
C VAL A 91 -52.36 24.03 3.20
N TYR A 92 -51.14 23.55 3.49
CA TYR A 92 -50.10 23.28 2.50
C TYR A 92 -49.60 21.85 2.60
N LEU A 93 -49.52 21.18 1.45
CA LEU A 93 -48.69 19.99 1.27
C LEU A 93 -47.27 20.44 0.99
N ILE A 94 -46.31 19.91 1.75
CA ILE A 94 -44.93 20.34 1.69
C ILE A 94 -44.11 19.27 0.99
N ALA A 95 -43.64 19.56 -0.22
CA ALA A 95 -42.89 18.61 -1.04
C ALA A 95 -41.39 18.98 -1.08
N ALA A 96 -40.52 18.00 -0.81
CA ALA A 96 -39.07 18.21 -0.86
C ALA A 96 -38.52 17.95 -2.26
N THR A 97 -37.75 18.89 -2.81
CA THR A 97 -37.04 18.74 -4.09
C THR A 97 -35.59 19.21 -4.01
N LEU A 98 -34.72 18.52 -4.76
CA LEU A 98 -33.33 18.95 -4.99
C LEU A 98 -33.17 19.80 -6.25
N ARG A 99 -34.24 19.92 -7.04
CA ARG A 99 -34.26 20.58 -8.35
C ARG A 99 -35.34 21.67 -8.38
N PRO A 100 -35.13 22.79 -7.66
CA PRO A 100 -36.10 23.89 -7.64
C PRO A 100 -36.36 24.49 -9.04
N GLU A 101 -35.39 24.41 -9.96
CA GLU A 101 -35.52 24.90 -11.32
C GLU A 101 -36.59 24.17 -12.14
N THR A 102 -36.95 22.93 -11.76
CA THR A 102 -37.89 22.12 -12.53
C THR A 102 -39.36 22.39 -12.19
N MET A 103 -39.63 23.27 -11.22
CA MET A 103 -40.97 23.51 -10.69
C MET A 103 -41.95 24.12 -11.71
N TYR A 104 -41.46 24.68 -12.81
CA TYR A 104 -42.30 25.12 -13.94
C TYR A 104 -43.06 23.95 -14.61
N GLY A 105 -42.53 22.73 -14.54
CA GLY A 105 -43.07 21.56 -15.25
C GLY A 105 -43.96 20.66 -14.41
N GLN A 106 -44.50 21.16 -13.30
CA GLN A 106 -45.31 20.32 -12.40
C GLN A 106 -46.67 19.96 -13.02
N THR A 107 -46.97 18.66 -13.09
CA THR A 107 -48.27 18.14 -13.58
C THR A 107 -49.19 17.70 -12.44
N ASN A 108 -48.62 17.17 -11.36
CA ASN A 108 -49.34 16.62 -10.21
C ASN A 108 -48.44 16.56 -8.96
N CYS A 109 -48.99 16.08 -7.85
CA CYS A 109 -48.25 15.83 -6.61
C CYS A 109 -48.33 14.35 -6.26
N TRP A 110 -47.22 13.72 -5.90
CA TRP A 110 -47.18 12.31 -5.51
C TRP A 110 -47.27 12.14 -4.00
N VAL A 111 -48.14 11.22 -3.60
CA VAL A 111 -48.31 10.78 -2.21
C VAL A 111 -48.43 9.27 -2.17
N ALA A 112 -47.88 8.63 -1.14
CA ALA A 112 -47.98 7.19 -0.98
C ALA A 112 -49.26 6.82 -0.22
N PRO A 113 -50.14 5.97 -0.76
CA PRO A 113 -51.43 5.67 -0.12
C PRO A 113 -51.32 5.12 1.31
N SER A 114 -50.27 4.33 1.58
CA SER A 114 -50.08 3.60 2.84
C SER A 114 -49.27 4.35 3.90
N ILE A 115 -48.59 5.45 3.55
CA ILE A 115 -47.73 6.18 4.49
C ILE A 115 -48.60 7.05 5.41
N PRO A 116 -48.33 7.07 6.72
CA PRO A 116 -48.98 8.00 7.65
C PRO A 116 -48.40 9.42 7.52
N TYR A 117 -49.28 10.40 7.33
CA TYR A 117 -48.97 11.82 7.30
C TYR A 117 -49.56 12.51 8.52
N ILE A 118 -48.97 13.63 8.93
CA ILE A 118 -49.46 14.45 10.03
C ILE A 118 -49.65 15.89 9.56
N ALA A 119 -50.67 16.55 10.10
CA ALA A 119 -50.89 17.97 9.95
C ALA A 119 -50.39 18.69 11.22
N TYR A 120 -49.55 19.71 11.06
CA TYR A 120 -48.99 20.52 12.14
C TYR A 120 -48.93 22.00 11.74
N GLU A 121 -48.79 22.88 12.73
CA GLU A 121 -48.77 24.33 12.53
C GLU A 121 -47.33 24.85 12.47
N ASN A 122 -47.05 25.74 11.52
CA ASN A 122 -45.75 26.41 11.40
C ASN A 122 -45.69 27.70 12.24
N THR A 123 -44.53 28.37 12.26
CA THR A 123 -44.33 29.67 12.95
C THR A 123 -45.28 30.78 12.50
N LYS A 124 -45.84 30.71 11.29
CA LYS A 124 -46.77 31.70 10.70
C LYS A 124 -48.25 31.35 10.90
N GLY A 125 -48.57 30.25 11.59
CA GLY A 125 -49.95 29.78 11.78
C GLY A 125 -50.54 29.03 10.56
N GLU A 126 -49.73 28.71 9.55
CA GLU A 126 -50.12 27.89 8.40
C GLU A 126 -50.06 26.39 8.77
N ILE A 127 -50.93 25.58 8.16
CA ILE A 127 -50.97 24.14 8.42
C ILE A 127 -50.15 23.39 7.37
N PHE A 128 -49.11 22.69 7.79
CA PHE A 128 -48.25 21.86 6.94
C PHE A 128 -48.59 20.38 7.08
N ILE A 129 -48.56 19.66 5.95
CA ILE A 129 -48.78 18.22 5.89
C ILE A 129 -47.50 17.53 5.38
N SER A 130 -46.91 16.67 6.21
CA SER A 130 -45.73 15.84 5.87
C SER A 130 -45.69 14.58 6.74
N THR A 131 -44.68 13.72 6.56
CA THR A 131 -44.41 12.60 7.47
C THR A 131 -43.99 13.10 8.87
N ARG A 132 -44.18 12.25 9.88
CA ARG A 132 -43.78 12.53 11.28
C ARG A 132 -42.28 12.77 11.40
N ARG A 133 -41.46 12.00 10.67
CA ARG A 133 -40.00 12.17 10.66
C ARG A 133 -39.59 13.53 10.11
N SER A 134 -40.17 13.96 9.00
CA SER A 134 -39.87 15.27 8.42
C SER A 134 -40.30 16.42 9.34
N ALA A 135 -41.47 16.30 9.99
CA ALA A 135 -41.92 17.29 10.98
C ALA A 135 -40.99 17.35 12.21
N ARG A 136 -40.51 16.18 12.68
CA ARG A 136 -39.49 16.11 13.75
C ARG A 136 -38.21 16.82 13.32
N ASN A 137 -37.76 16.65 12.09
CA ASN A 137 -36.56 17.32 11.61
C ASN A 137 -36.77 18.85 11.45
N ALA A 138 -37.93 19.24 10.90
CA ALA A 138 -38.33 20.64 10.76
C ALA A 138 -38.45 21.39 12.10
N SER A 139 -38.83 20.70 13.18
CA SER A 139 -38.96 21.33 14.50
C SER A 139 -37.62 21.81 15.08
N PHE A 140 -36.49 21.23 14.67
CA PHE A 140 -35.15 21.67 15.08
C PHE A 140 -34.54 22.72 14.14
N GLN A 141 -35.24 23.14 13.08
CA GLN A 141 -34.74 24.10 12.08
C GLN A 141 -35.42 25.48 12.18
N GLY A 142 -36.20 25.71 13.24
CA GLY A 142 -36.95 26.96 13.44
C GLY A 142 -38.18 27.12 12.54
N ILE A 143 -38.67 26.02 11.94
CA ILE A 143 -39.88 26.04 11.09
C ILE A 143 -41.16 25.99 11.94
N LEU A 144 -41.09 25.33 13.11
CA LEU A 144 -42.20 25.23 14.06
C LEU A 144 -42.08 26.29 15.18
N PRO A 145 -43.19 26.65 15.85
CA PRO A 145 -43.19 27.67 16.91
C PRO A 145 -42.29 27.36 18.11
N LYS A 146 -42.09 26.08 18.42
CA LYS A 146 -41.24 25.60 19.51
C LYS A 146 -40.27 24.56 18.99
N GLU A 147 -39.01 24.68 19.40
CA GLU A 147 -37.97 23.75 19.02
C GLU A 147 -38.22 22.36 19.61
N GLY A 148 -38.06 21.31 18.79
CA GLY A 148 -38.21 19.92 19.21
C GLY A 148 -39.64 19.43 19.48
N GLU A 149 -40.63 20.32 19.56
CA GLU A 149 -42.03 19.98 19.85
C GLU A 149 -42.90 19.98 18.58
N VAL A 150 -43.44 18.82 18.21
CA VAL A 150 -44.39 18.70 17.07
C VAL A 150 -45.80 18.49 17.61
N LYS A 151 -46.62 19.54 17.56
CA LYS A 151 -48.04 19.45 17.93
C LYS A 151 -48.85 18.85 16.78
N GLU A 152 -49.12 17.56 16.85
CA GLU A 152 -49.94 16.85 15.84
C GLU A 152 -51.41 17.31 15.92
N LEU A 153 -51.86 18.06 14.93
CA LEU A 153 -53.24 18.55 14.86
C LEU A 153 -54.16 17.54 14.20
N ALA A 154 -53.67 16.73 13.25
CA ALA A 154 -54.41 15.64 12.63
C ALA A 154 -53.46 14.54 12.13
N VAL A 155 -53.93 13.30 12.12
CA VAL A 155 -53.24 12.16 11.49
C VAL A 155 -54.06 11.73 10.27
N LEU A 156 -53.37 11.58 9.14
CA LEU A 156 -53.93 11.28 7.82
C LEU A 156 -53.20 10.06 7.26
N THR A 157 -53.88 9.24 6.47
CA THR A 157 -53.21 8.30 5.57
C THR A 157 -53.10 8.94 4.19
N GLY A 158 -52.14 8.51 3.37
CA GLY A 158 -52.03 9.01 1.99
C GLY A 158 -53.33 8.87 1.20
N GLN A 159 -54.11 7.82 1.46
CA GLN A 159 -55.45 7.62 0.89
C GLN A 159 -56.41 8.79 1.20
N ASP A 160 -56.37 9.35 2.40
CA ASP A 160 -57.24 10.47 2.81
C ASP A 160 -56.96 11.76 2.03
N ILE A 161 -55.76 11.87 1.46
CA ILE A 161 -55.28 13.04 0.73
C ILE A 161 -55.18 12.82 -0.78
N MET A 162 -55.82 11.78 -1.33
CA MET A 162 -55.86 11.50 -2.78
C MET A 162 -56.89 12.36 -3.53
N GLY A 163 -56.57 12.74 -4.77
CA GLY A 163 -57.49 13.47 -5.65
C GLY A 163 -57.81 14.90 -5.21
N ILE A 164 -57.00 15.48 -4.32
CA ILE A 164 -57.18 16.83 -3.80
C ILE A 164 -56.63 17.85 -4.79
N PRO A 165 -57.37 18.92 -5.11
CA PRO A 165 -56.87 20.01 -5.94
C PRO A 165 -55.85 20.87 -5.18
N LEU A 166 -54.69 21.09 -5.78
CA LEU A 166 -53.60 21.90 -5.25
C LEU A 166 -53.29 23.06 -6.20
N LYS A 167 -52.94 24.20 -5.62
CA LYS A 167 -52.27 25.30 -6.33
C LYS A 167 -50.79 25.27 -5.96
N THR A 168 -49.93 25.12 -6.97
CA THR A 168 -48.48 25.05 -6.78
C THR A 168 -47.77 26.23 -7.39
N PRO A 169 -46.57 26.58 -6.89
CA PRO A 169 -45.76 27.65 -7.46
C PRO A 169 -45.32 27.33 -8.90
N MET A 170 -45.17 28.37 -9.72
CA MET A 170 -44.45 28.39 -11.01
C MET A 170 -45.01 27.55 -12.17
N THR A 171 -45.88 26.57 -11.93
CA THR A 171 -46.49 25.76 -13.00
C THR A 171 -47.45 26.58 -13.87
N SER A 172 -47.59 26.18 -15.15
CA SER A 172 -48.58 26.76 -16.07
C SER A 172 -50.01 26.27 -15.81
N TYR A 173 -50.19 25.20 -15.02
CA TYR A 173 -51.52 24.68 -14.68
C TYR A 173 -52.12 25.44 -13.49
N ASP A 174 -53.34 25.97 -13.64
CA ASP A 174 -54.04 26.70 -12.56
C ASP A 174 -54.29 25.84 -11.31
N LYS A 175 -54.50 24.53 -11.50
CA LYS A 175 -54.67 23.54 -10.44
C LYS A 175 -54.10 22.20 -10.88
N ILE A 176 -53.47 21.49 -9.95
CA ILE A 176 -53.00 20.11 -10.10
C ILE A 176 -53.62 19.22 -9.03
N TYR A 177 -53.40 17.90 -9.07
CA TYR A 177 -54.00 16.96 -8.12
C TYR A 177 -52.97 16.08 -7.41
N THR A 178 -53.34 15.58 -6.23
CA THR A 178 -52.59 14.51 -5.54
C THR A 178 -52.89 13.14 -6.15
N LEU A 179 -51.84 12.43 -6.56
CA LEU A 179 -51.90 11.13 -7.21
C LEU A 179 -51.04 10.09 -6.45
N PRO A 180 -51.38 8.79 -6.55
CA PRO A 180 -50.69 7.72 -5.84
C PRO A 180 -49.39 7.33 -6.53
N MET A 181 -48.32 7.25 -5.74
CA MET A 181 -47.04 6.65 -6.16
C MET A 181 -46.61 5.61 -5.12
N LEU A 182 -46.39 4.38 -5.57
CA LEU A 182 -46.16 3.24 -4.64
C LEU A 182 -44.71 3.12 -4.19
N THR A 183 -43.78 3.79 -4.87
CA THR A 183 -42.33 3.65 -4.67
C THR A 183 -41.72 4.74 -3.78
N ILE A 184 -42.54 5.66 -3.25
CA ILE A 184 -42.08 6.69 -2.32
C ILE A 184 -41.58 6.03 -1.03
N LYS A 185 -40.38 6.44 -0.59
CA LYS A 185 -39.79 5.99 0.66
C LYS A 185 -40.18 6.97 1.77
N GLU A 186 -40.73 6.46 2.87
CA GLU A 186 -41.04 7.25 4.07
C GLU A 186 -39.79 7.91 4.68
N ASN A 187 -38.64 7.26 4.48
CA ASN A 187 -37.36 7.64 5.10
C ASN A 187 -36.57 8.72 4.34
N LYS A 188 -37.15 9.38 3.33
CA LYS A 188 -36.46 10.45 2.59
C LYS A 188 -37.40 11.62 2.31
N GLY A 189 -36.97 12.82 2.71
CA GLY A 189 -37.73 14.05 2.49
C GLY A 189 -39.02 14.08 3.31
N THR A 190 -40.07 14.70 2.76
CA THR A 190 -41.34 14.91 3.46
C THR A 190 -42.38 13.80 3.28
N GLY A 191 -42.04 12.78 2.48
CA GLY A 191 -42.99 11.77 1.98
C GLY A 191 -43.98 12.30 0.94
N VAL A 192 -43.87 13.57 0.54
CA VAL A 192 -44.64 14.20 -0.54
C VAL A 192 -43.65 14.61 -1.62
N VAL A 193 -43.91 14.25 -2.88
CA VAL A 193 -42.98 14.46 -3.99
C VAL A 193 -43.65 15.26 -5.11
N THR A 194 -42.94 16.22 -5.68
CA THR A 194 -43.37 16.98 -6.87
C THR A 194 -43.33 16.09 -8.11
N SER A 195 -44.34 16.12 -8.97
CA SER A 195 -44.32 15.39 -10.25
C SER A 195 -43.90 16.30 -11.40
N VAL A 196 -42.69 16.08 -11.94
CA VAL A 196 -42.17 16.76 -13.13
C VAL A 196 -41.81 15.72 -14.21
N PRO A 197 -42.81 15.19 -14.93
CA PRO A 197 -42.63 14.07 -15.84
C PRO A 197 -41.81 14.39 -17.10
N SER A 198 -41.47 15.66 -17.35
CA SER A 198 -40.55 16.04 -18.43
C SER A 198 -39.08 15.72 -18.13
N ASP A 199 -38.67 15.81 -16.86
CA ASP A 199 -37.25 15.75 -16.44
C ASP A 199 -36.96 14.74 -15.33
N ALA A 200 -37.98 14.06 -14.82
CA ALA A 200 -37.86 12.96 -13.86
C ALA A 200 -38.48 11.66 -14.41
N PRO A 201 -37.66 10.62 -14.70
CA PRO A 201 -38.14 9.33 -15.22
C PRO A 201 -39.18 8.63 -14.34
N ASP A 202 -39.01 8.70 -13.01
CA ASP A 202 -39.95 8.13 -12.04
C ASP A 202 -41.36 8.73 -12.19
N ASP A 203 -41.43 10.05 -12.41
CA ASP A 203 -42.69 10.81 -12.52
C ASP A 203 -43.41 10.47 -13.81
N TYR A 204 -42.68 10.38 -14.94
CA TYR A 204 -43.25 9.96 -16.21
C TYR A 204 -43.78 8.53 -16.16
N ALA A 205 -43.02 7.59 -15.59
CA ALA A 205 -43.44 6.20 -15.49
C ALA A 205 -44.70 6.04 -14.63
N ALA A 206 -44.79 6.75 -13.50
CA ALA A 206 -45.95 6.72 -12.62
C ALA A 206 -47.18 7.40 -13.25
N LEU A 207 -46.99 8.52 -13.94
CA LEU A 207 -48.08 9.20 -14.66
C LEU A 207 -48.62 8.34 -15.80
N ARG A 208 -47.74 7.73 -16.60
CA ARG A 208 -48.10 6.83 -17.70
C ARG A 208 -48.84 5.58 -17.20
N ASP A 209 -48.42 5.01 -16.07
CA ASP A 209 -49.12 3.89 -15.43
C ASP A 209 -50.58 4.26 -15.05
N LEU A 210 -50.80 5.47 -14.52
CA LEU A 210 -52.14 5.97 -14.19
C LEU A 210 -52.99 6.27 -15.44
N GLN A 211 -52.39 6.83 -16.49
CA GLN A 211 -53.06 7.08 -17.77
C GLN A 211 -53.51 5.76 -18.42
N ASN A 212 -52.65 4.74 -18.44
CA ASN A 212 -52.91 3.47 -19.12
C ASN A 212 -53.86 2.54 -18.34
N LYS A 213 -53.79 2.50 -17.00
CA LYS A 213 -54.53 1.52 -16.18
C LYS A 213 -55.77 2.15 -15.52
N LYS A 214 -56.94 1.97 -16.13
CA LYS A 214 -58.22 2.48 -15.59
C LYS A 214 -58.56 1.88 -14.21
N ASP A 215 -58.31 0.59 -13.99
CA ASP A 215 -58.55 -0.07 -12.70
C ASP A 215 -57.69 0.51 -11.57
N PHE A 216 -56.49 0.99 -11.92
CA PHE A 216 -55.59 1.62 -10.96
C PHE A 216 -56.16 2.98 -10.50
N ARG A 217 -56.75 3.77 -11.42
CA ARG A 217 -57.49 5.00 -11.07
C ARG A 217 -58.71 4.70 -10.20
N ALA A 218 -59.48 3.68 -10.56
CA ALA A 218 -60.69 3.29 -9.83
C ALA A 218 -60.38 2.85 -8.37
N LYS A 219 -59.28 2.10 -8.16
CA LYS A 219 -58.84 1.66 -6.83
C LYS A 219 -58.63 2.80 -5.83
N TYR A 220 -58.17 3.96 -6.31
CA TYR A 220 -57.88 5.14 -5.48
C TYR A 220 -58.93 6.24 -5.58
N GLY A 221 -60.05 5.98 -6.26
CA GLY A 221 -61.16 6.95 -6.40
C GLY A 221 -60.82 8.17 -7.26
N LEU A 222 -59.87 8.05 -8.19
CA LEU A 222 -59.41 9.16 -9.05
C LEU A 222 -60.30 9.30 -10.28
N LYS A 223 -60.68 10.55 -10.58
CA LYS A 223 -61.44 10.88 -11.79
C LYS A 223 -60.50 11.07 -12.99
N ASP A 224 -61.01 10.81 -14.18
CA ASP A 224 -60.25 10.95 -15.43
C ASP A 224 -59.74 12.39 -15.66
N GLU A 225 -60.53 13.39 -15.24
CA GLU A 225 -60.18 14.81 -15.26
C GLU A 225 -58.92 15.15 -14.42
N MET A 226 -58.58 14.31 -13.44
CA MET A 226 -57.44 14.54 -12.55
C MET A 226 -56.12 14.04 -13.14
N VAL A 227 -56.14 13.27 -14.22
CA VAL A 227 -54.96 12.56 -14.77
C VAL A 227 -54.79 12.76 -16.28
N LEU A 228 -55.85 12.58 -17.07
CA LEU A 228 -55.74 12.57 -18.53
C LEU A 228 -55.38 13.93 -19.16
N PRO A 229 -55.86 15.08 -18.66
CA PRO A 229 -55.52 16.39 -19.24
C PRO A 229 -54.07 16.85 -19.00
N PHE A 230 -53.34 16.19 -18.09
CA PHE A 230 -52.02 16.64 -17.69
C PHE A 230 -50.93 15.93 -18.52
N ALA A 231 -50.44 16.65 -19.54
CA ALA A 231 -49.29 16.23 -20.33
C ALA A 231 -47.97 16.81 -19.75
N PRO A 232 -46.83 16.14 -19.94
CA PRO A 232 -45.52 16.67 -19.58
C PRO A 232 -45.23 18.03 -20.24
N ILE A 233 -44.69 18.97 -19.45
CA ILE A 233 -44.38 20.33 -19.92
C ILE A 233 -42.88 20.41 -20.24
N PRO A 234 -42.48 20.82 -21.46
CA PRO A 234 -41.07 20.98 -21.81
C PRO A 234 -40.47 22.18 -21.07
N ILE A 235 -39.45 21.96 -20.25
CA ILE A 235 -38.86 23.01 -19.39
C ILE A 235 -37.35 23.16 -19.55
N ILE A 236 -36.61 22.06 -19.74
CA ILE A 236 -35.15 22.04 -19.87
C ILE A 236 -34.83 21.33 -21.18
N ASP A 237 -34.02 21.99 -22.00
CA ASP A 237 -33.46 21.40 -23.22
C ASP A 237 -32.11 20.79 -22.88
N VAL A 238 -31.96 19.48 -23.06
CA VAL A 238 -30.69 18.77 -22.94
C VAL A 238 -30.25 18.37 -24.34
N PRO A 239 -29.07 18.78 -24.84
CA PRO A 239 -28.69 18.60 -26.25
C PRO A 239 -28.87 17.18 -26.82
N ASP A 240 -28.60 16.15 -26.01
CA ASP A 240 -28.71 14.75 -26.43
C ASP A 240 -30.13 14.17 -26.32
N TYR A 241 -31.01 14.78 -25.53
CA TYR A 241 -32.32 14.25 -25.15
C TYR A 241 -33.51 15.18 -25.51
N GLY A 242 -33.22 16.37 -26.05
CA GLY A 242 -34.22 17.39 -26.34
C GLY A 242 -34.89 17.95 -25.08
N ASP A 243 -36.13 18.38 -25.25
CA ASP A 243 -36.95 19.14 -24.29
C ASP A 243 -37.81 18.28 -23.35
N LEU A 244 -37.86 16.96 -23.59
CA LEU A 244 -38.57 15.97 -22.79
C LEU A 244 -37.64 14.82 -22.39
N SER A 245 -36.59 15.18 -21.67
CA SER A 245 -35.47 14.33 -21.28
C SER A 245 -35.88 12.99 -20.66
N ALA A 246 -36.86 13.02 -19.75
CA ALA A 246 -37.30 11.83 -19.03
C ALA A 246 -38.07 10.85 -19.91
N ILE A 247 -38.79 11.33 -20.92
CA ILE A 247 -39.54 10.49 -21.85
C ILE A 247 -38.58 9.71 -22.73
N GLN A 248 -37.64 10.42 -23.35
CA GLN A 248 -36.62 9.80 -24.20
C GLN A 248 -35.76 8.80 -23.42
N ALA A 249 -35.37 9.13 -22.19
CA ALA A 249 -34.64 8.19 -21.35
C ALA A 249 -35.49 6.96 -20.99
N CYS A 250 -36.75 7.13 -20.61
CA CYS A 250 -37.65 6.01 -20.34
C CYS A 250 -37.84 5.09 -21.56
N ASP A 251 -37.87 5.65 -22.77
CA ASP A 251 -37.98 4.90 -24.02
C ASP A 251 -36.66 4.19 -24.37
N GLU A 252 -35.51 4.86 -24.20
CA GLU A 252 -34.15 4.28 -24.37
C GLU A 252 -33.94 3.05 -23.49
N PHE A 253 -34.27 3.17 -22.20
CA PHE A 253 -34.14 2.11 -21.20
C PHE A 253 -35.33 1.13 -21.18
N LYS A 254 -36.30 1.29 -22.09
CA LYS A 254 -37.50 0.44 -22.24
C LYS A 254 -38.28 0.25 -20.93
N VAL A 255 -38.38 1.30 -20.12
CA VAL A 255 -39.14 1.30 -18.86
C VAL A 255 -40.62 1.07 -19.18
N LYS A 256 -41.28 0.11 -18.53
CA LYS A 256 -42.69 -0.22 -18.75
C LYS A 256 -43.59 0.19 -17.58
N SER A 257 -43.10 0.13 -16.36
CA SER A 257 -43.87 0.50 -15.16
C SER A 257 -43.00 1.22 -14.13
N GLN A 258 -43.63 1.95 -13.21
CA GLN A 258 -42.96 2.58 -12.06
C GLN A 258 -42.23 1.59 -11.12
N ASN A 259 -42.45 0.28 -11.28
CA ASN A 259 -41.81 -0.77 -10.49
C ASN A 259 -40.45 -1.22 -11.04
N ASP A 260 -40.06 -0.77 -12.24
CA ASP A 260 -38.80 -1.10 -12.92
C ASP A 260 -37.62 -0.34 -12.28
N LYS A 261 -37.30 -0.68 -11.02
CA LYS A 261 -36.41 0.10 -10.15
C LYS A 261 -35.00 0.29 -10.71
N ASP A 262 -34.43 -0.76 -11.31
CA ASP A 262 -33.04 -0.72 -11.78
C ASP A 262 -32.94 0.14 -13.04
N GLN A 263 -33.85 -0.04 -14.01
CA GLN A 263 -33.90 0.79 -15.22
C GLN A 263 -34.18 2.27 -14.90
N LEU A 264 -35.11 2.53 -13.97
CA LEU A 264 -35.44 3.89 -13.55
C LEU A 264 -34.28 4.58 -12.82
N ALA A 265 -33.53 3.85 -11.99
CA ALA A 265 -32.36 4.39 -11.31
C ALA A 265 -31.26 4.79 -12.31
N GLU A 266 -31.02 3.96 -13.32
CA GLU A 266 -30.04 4.23 -14.38
C GLU A 266 -30.46 5.43 -15.26
N ALA A 267 -31.73 5.45 -15.70
CA ALA A 267 -32.31 6.57 -16.44
C ALA A 267 -32.23 7.88 -15.66
N LYS A 268 -32.58 7.85 -14.36
CA LYS A 268 -32.54 9.02 -13.48
C LYS A 268 -31.13 9.56 -13.31
N ALA A 269 -30.14 8.71 -13.08
CA ALA A 269 -28.75 9.12 -12.91
C ALA A 269 -28.22 9.84 -14.17
N LYS A 270 -28.52 9.29 -15.36
CA LYS A 270 -28.09 9.85 -16.65
C LYS A 270 -28.75 11.21 -16.94
N VAL A 271 -30.07 11.29 -16.78
CA VAL A 271 -30.84 12.54 -17.01
C VAL A 271 -30.47 13.63 -16.01
N TYR A 272 -30.30 13.30 -14.73
CA TYR A 272 -29.97 14.30 -13.71
C TYR A 272 -28.56 14.88 -13.90
N LEU A 273 -27.57 14.04 -14.22
CA LEU A 273 -26.20 14.50 -14.40
C LEU A 273 -26.08 15.40 -15.64
N LYS A 274 -26.61 14.95 -16.79
CA LYS A 274 -26.58 15.76 -18.03
C LYS A 274 -27.42 17.03 -17.90
N GLY A 275 -28.63 16.92 -17.34
CA GLY A 275 -29.51 18.06 -17.13
C GLY A 275 -28.91 19.15 -16.23
N PHE A 276 -28.03 18.77 -15.29
CA PHE A 276 -27.36 19.75 -14.44
C PHE A 276 -26.26 20.55 -15.16
N TYR A 277 -25.39 19.89 -15.94
CA TYR A 277 -24.23 20.54 -16.58
C TYR A 277 -24.52 21.12 -17.97
N GLU A 278 -25.36 20.46 -18.75
CA GLU A 278 -25.62 20.78 -20.16
C GLU A 278 -27.02 21.36 -20.38
N GLY A 279 -27.95 21.15 -19.42
CA GLY A 279 -29.34 21.58 -19.54
C GLY A 279 -29.49 23.10 -19.61
N VAL A 280 -30.30 23.56 -20.56
CA VAL A 280 -30.68 24.97 -20.74
C VAL A 280 -32.16 25.15 -20.46
N LEU A 281 -32.50 26.10 -19.57
CA LEU A 281 -33.89 26.38 -19.21
C LEU A 281 -34.60 27.09 -20.38
N LYS A 282 -35.81 26.63 -20.78
CA LYS A 282 -36.59 27.27 -21.86
C LYS A 282 -37.71 28.18 -21.35
N VAL A 283 -38.13 27.99 -20.09
CA VAL A 283 -39.33 28.60 -19.53
C VAL A 283 -39.02 29.56 -18.38
N GLY A 284 -39.92 30.53 -18.17
CA GLY A 284 -39.83 31.49 -17.07
C GLY A 284 -38.83 32.62 -17.29
N LYS A 285 -38.54 33.33 -16.19
CA LYS A 285 -37.69 34.54 -16.17
C LYS A 285 -36.24 34.30 -16.59
N TYR A 286 -35.76 33.06 -16.48
CA TYR A 286 -34.37 32.67 -16.70
C TYR A 286 -34.17 31.82 -17.98
N SER A 287 -35.09 31.95 -18.94
CA SER A 287 -35.00 31.27 -20.24
C SER A 287 -33.67 31.57 -20.96
N GLY A 288 -33.05 30.55 -21.54
CA GLY A 288 -31.77 30.60 -22.25
C GLY A 288 -30.51 30.41 -21.39
N GLN A 289 -30.64 30.27 -20.07
CA GLN A 289 -29.50 30.09 -19.16
C GLN A 289 -29.29 28.63 -18.75
N LYS A 290 -28.06 28.28 -18.36
CA LYS A 290 -27.71 26.93 -17.89
C LYS A 290 -28.28 26.65 -16.50
N VAL A 291 -28.75 25.42 -16.28
CA VAL A 291 -29.34 24.97 -15.01
C VAL A 291 -28.39 25.15 -13.82
N GLN A 292 -27.10 24.84 -13.98
CA GLN A 292 -26.09 24.97 -12.93
C GLN A 292 -26.05 26.38 -12.31
N ASP A 293 -26.20 27.41 -13.14
CA ASP A 293 -26.06 28.81 -12.71
C ASP A 293 -27.36 29.35 -12.09
N VAL A 294 -28.51 28.94 -12.63
CA VAL A 294 -29.82 29.47 -12.23
C VAL A 294 -30.46 28.74 -11.06
N LYS A 295 -30.05 27.50 -10.77
CA LYS A 295 -30.66 26.66 -9.71
C LYS A 295 -30.79 27.40 -8.37
N LYS A 296 -29.71 28.01 -7.89
CA LYS A 296 -29.71 28.77 -6.62
C LYS A 296 -30.51 30.07 -6.72
N VAL A 297 -30.52 30.72 -7.87
CA VAL A 297 -31.27 31.97 -8.08
C VAL A 297 -32.78 31.70 -8.03
N VAL A 298 -33.25 30.65 -8.72
CA VAL A 298 -34.66 30.23 -8.71
C VAL A 298 -35.11 29.82 -7.31
N GLN A 299 -34.28 29.08 -6.58
CA GLN A 299 -34.54 28.74 -5.19
C GLN A 299 -34.73 29.99 -4.32
N ASN A 300 -33.81 30.96 -4.43
CA ASN A 300 -33.86 32.20 -3.66
C ASN A 300 -35.10 33.05 -4.00
N ASP A 301 -35.49 33.13 -5.28
CA ASP A 301 -36.70 33.84 -5.72
C ASP A 301 -37.98 33.22 -5.12
N MET A 302 -38.07 31.89 -5.07
CA MET A 302 -39.21 31.18 -4.47
C MET A 302 -39.26 31.36 -2.94
N ILE A 303 -38.10 31.40 -2.28
CA ILE A 303 -38.01 31.69 -0.84
C ILE A 303 -38.44 33.13 -0.57
N ALA A 304 -37.96 34.10 -1.36
CA ALA A 304 -38.34 35.50 -1.24
C ALA A 304 -39.84 35.74 -1.45
N SER A 305 -40.47 34.96 -2.34
CA SER A 305 -41.91 35.01 -2.62
C SER A 305 -42.76 34.22 -1.60
N ASN A 306 -42.14 33.61 -0.57
CA ASN A 306 -42.80 32.76 0.43
C ASN A 306 -43.52 31.53 -0.16
N GLU A 307 -43.07 31.07 -1.34
CA GLU A 307 -43.56 29.90 -2.05
C GLU A 307 -42.77 28.63 -1.70
N ALA A 308 -41.53 28.81 -1.21
CA ALA A 308 -40.68 27.72 -0.75
C ALA A 308 -39.96 28.05 0.57
N LEU A 309 -39.46 27.01 1.24
CA LEU A 309 -38.61 27.09 2.43
C LEU A 309 -37.35 26.23 2.24
N VAL A 310 -36.28 26.57 2.94
CA VAL A 310 -35.09 25.72 3.01
C VAL A 310 -35.30 24.66 4.10
N TYR A 311 -34.93 23.43 3.81
CA TYR A 311 -34.98 22.31 4.74
C TYR A 311 -33.75 21.45 4.58
N PHE A 312 -33.16 21.04 5.69
CA PHE A 312 -32.01 20.17 5.69
C PHE A 312 -32.40 18.79 6.22
N GLU A 313 -31.85 17.74 5.64
CA GLU A 313 -32.02 16.36 6.12
C GLU A 313 -30.68 15.64 6.13
N PRO A 314 -30.41 14.70 7.05
CA PRO A 314 -29.22 13.86 6.93
C PRO A 314 -29.28 13.09 5.60
N GLU A 315 -28.22 13.17 4.78
CA GLU A 315 -28.18 12.53 3.45
C GLU A 315 -28.50 11.02 3.52
N LYS A 316 -28.04 10.40 4.61
CA LYS A 316 -28.32 9.02 5.00
C LYS A 316 -28.73 8.98 6.46
N MET A 317 -29.37 7.89 6.87
CA MET A 317 -29.72 7.68 8.28
C MET A 317 -28.47 7.71 9.15
N VAL A 318 -28.49 8.54 10.19
CA VAL A 318 -27.40 8.68 11.17
C VAL A 318 -27.94 8.29 12.53
N MET A 319 -27.25 7.35 13.20
CA MET A 319 -27.57 6.95 14.56
C MET A 319 -26.52 7.50 15.52
N SER A 320 -26.95 8.11 16.61
CA SER A 320 -26.05 8.49 17.71
C SER A 320 -25.65 7.28 18.53
N ARG A 321 -24.55 7.38 19.30
CA ARG A 321 -24.15 6.34 20.27
C ARG A 321 -25.17 6.08 21.36
N SER A 322 -26.05 7.04 21.67
CA SER A 322 -27.13 6.87 22.64
C SER A 322 -28.37 6.16 22.07
N GLY A 323 -28.30 5.74 20.79
CA GLY A 323 -29.34 5.00 20.09
C GLY A 323 -30.46 5.88 19.52
N ASP A 324 -30.27 7.20 19.42
CA ASP A 324 -31.24 8.11 18.81
C ASP A 324 -30.99 8.28 17.31
N GLU A 325 -32.07 8.44 16.54
CA GLU A 325 -32.00 8.80 15.13
C GLU A 325 -31.76 10.32 15.04
N CYS A 326 -30.62 10.69 14.47
CA CYS A 326 -30.21 12.08 14.37
C CYS A 326 -31.03 12.84 13.31
N VAL A 327 -31.19 14.14 13.54
CA VAL A 327 -31.84 15.12 12.65
C VAL A 327 -30.84 16.20 12.24
N VAL A 328 -31.23 17.15 11.39
CA VAL A 328 -30.47 18.39 11.20
C VAL A 328 -31.12 19.49 12.02
N ALA A 329 -30.36 20.08 12.94
CA ALA A 329 -30.80 21.22 13.73
C ALA A 329 -30.11 22.51 13.27
N LEU A 330 -30.81 23.63 13.37
CA LEU A 330 -30.27 24.97 13.23
C LEU A 330 -29.90 25.50 14.62
N CYS A 331 -28.72 25.13 15.11
CA CYS A 331 -28.29 25.49 16.47
C CYS A 331 -27.25 26.61 16.47
N ASP A 332 -27.21 27.35 17.58
CA ASP A 332 -26.16 28.30 17.89
C ASP A 332 -24.87 27.55 18.21
N GLN A 333 -23.80 27.84 17.45
CA GLN A 333 -22.54 27.11 17.59
C GLN A 333 -21.31 27.99 17.36
N TRP A 334 -20.25 27.72 18.11
CA TRP A 334 -18.91 28.22 17.81
C TRP A 334 -18.25 27.34 16.75
N PHE A 335 -17.66 27.99 15.74
CA PHE A 335 -17.01 27.30 14.64
C PHE A 335 -15.71 27.96 14.22
N LEU A 336 -14.80 27.15 13.67
CA LEU A 336 -13.58 27.58 13.02
C LEU A 336 -13.86 27.93 11.56
N ASP A 337 -13.41 29.10 11.14
CA ASP A 337 -13.64 29.63 9.79
C ASP A 337 -12.54 29.23 8.81
N TYR A 338 -12.42 27.93 8.52
CA TYR A 338 -11.46 27.45 7.52
C TYR A 338 -11.78 27.89 6.08
N GLY A 339 -13.00 28.39 5.84
CA GLY A 339 -13.44 28.90 4.54
C GLY A 339 -12.90 30.29 4.21
N GLU A 340 -12.25 30.97 5.16
CA GLU A 340 -11.63 32.27 4.91
C GLU A 340 -10.54 32.18 3.84
N GLU A 341 -10.73 32.87 2.70
CA GLU A 341 -9.82 32.82 1.55
C GLU A 341 -8.37 33.13 1.90
N LYS A 342 -8.13 34.13 2.76
CA LYS A 342 -6.77 34.49 3.21
C LYS A 342 -6.12 33.35 3.99
N TRP A 343 -6.87 32.71 4.88
CA TRP A 343 -6.36 31.62 5.69
C TRP A 343 -6.06 30.41 4.81
N LYS A 344 -7.03 30.00 3.99
CA LYS A 344 -6.90 28.91 3.01
C LYS A 344 -5.67 29.09 2.10
N LYS A 345 -5.42 30.30 1.60
CA LYS A 345 -4.26 30.59 0.73
C LYS A 345 -2.92 30.40 1.44
N ILE A 346 -2.80 30.80 2.71
CA ILE A 346 -1.60 30.55 3.52
C ILE A 346 -1.42 29.05 3.74
N THR A 347 -2.50 28.32 4.04
CA THR A 347 -2.45 26.86 4.23
C THR A 347 -2.06 26.13 2.95
N GLN A 348 -2.50 26.60 1.78
CA GLN A 348 -2.09 26.07 0.48
C GLN A 348 -0.58 26.28 0.24
N GLN A 349 -0.05 27.46 0.57
CA GLN A 349 1.40 27.72 0.50
C GLN A 349 2.18 26.82 1.46
N ALA A 350 1.66 26.57 2.66
CA ALA A 350 2.27 25.63 3.58
C ALA A 350 2.29 24.20 3.01
N LEU A 351 1.18 23.75 2.41
CA LEU A 351 1.08 22.43 1.78
C LEU A 351 2.06 22.25 0.61
N GLU A 352 2.35 23.31 -0.14
CA GLU A 352 3.33 23.25 -1.24
C GLU A 352 4.73 22.88 -0.73
N ASN A 353 5.13 23.43 0.42
CA ASN A 353 6.42 23.22 1.07
C ASN A 353 6.55 21.89 1.82
N ILE A 354 5.43 21.20 2.11
CA ILE A 354 5.40 19.98 2.91
C ILE A 354 5.68 18.74 2.06
N ASN A 355 6.58 17.86 2.50
CA ASN A 355 6.74 16.55 1.89
C ASN A 355 5.58 15.61 2.29
N THR A 356 4.78 15.17 1.33
CA THR A 356 3.64 14.27 1.57
C THR A 356 3.94 12.81 1.23
N HIS A 357 5.16 12.48 0.79
CA HIS A 357 5.62 11.16 0.29
C HIS A 357 4.84 10.55 -0.89
N SER A 358 3.61 11.01 -1.17
CA SER A 358 2.76 10.60 -2.29
C SER A 358 2.05 11.81 -2.90
N ASN A 359 1.97 11.81 -4.24
CA ASN A 359 1.22 12.81 -5.01
C ASN A 359 -0.29 12.71 -4.78
N GLU A 360 -0.80 11.51 -4.52
CA GLU A 360 -2.23 11.27 -4.29
C GLU A 360 -2.66 11.81 -2.92
N THR A 361 -1.85 11.61 -1.87
CA THR A 361 -2.08 12.25 -0.56
C THR A 361 -2.13 13.77 -0.69
N ARG A 362 -1.23 14.37 -1.49
CA ARG A 362 -1.25 15.81 -1.79
C ARG A 362 -2.51 16.24 -2.53
N ALA A 363 -2.99 15.43 -3.48
CA ALA A 363 -4.24 15.70 -4.19
C ALA A 363 -5.45 15.67 -3.23
N ASN A 364 -5.50 14.69 -2.32
CA ASN A 364 -6.55 14.62 -1.28
C ASN A 364 -6.54 15.85 -0.38
N PHE A 365 -5.38 16.33 0.06
CA PHE A 365 -5.29 17.59 0.80
C PHE A 365 -5.85 18.77 -0.01
N LYS A 366 -5.52 18.89 -1.30
CA LYS A 366 -6.05 19.97 -2.16
C LYS A 366 -7.57 19.93 -2.27
N VAL A 367 -8.14 18.75 -2.52
CA VAL A 367 -9.59 18.54 -2.58
C VAL A 367 -10.25 18.94 -1.26
N THR A 368 -9.69 18.50 -0.12
CA THR A 368 -10.21 18.88 1.20
C THR A 368 -10.09 20.37 1.45
N LEU A 369 -8.96 21.01 1.13
CA LEU A 369 -8.79 22.46 1.27
C LEU A 369 -9.83 23.25 0.45
N ASP A 370 -10.24 22.71 -0.70
CA ASP A 370 -11.24 23.34 -1.57
C ASP A 370 -12.67 23.20 -1.08
N TRP A 371 -13.01 22.04 -0.55
CA TRP A 371 -14.34 21.75 0.02
C TRP A 371 -14.53 22.28 1.45
N LEU A 372 -13.46 22.42 2.22
CA LEU A 372 -13.54 22.77 3.62
C LEU A 372 -13.95 24.24 3.80
N HIS A 373 -15.10 24.43 4.42
CA HIS A 373 -15.60 25.75 4.79
C HIS A 373 -15.49 25.94 6.29
N HIS A 374 -16.60 25.91 6.99
CA HIS A 374 -16.62 26.17 8.42
C HIS A 374 -16.75 24.85 9.18
N HIS A 375 -15.97 24.68 10.25
CA HIS A 375 -16.00 23.49 11.09
C HIS A 375 -16.52 23.82 12.49
N ALA A 376 -17.58 23.15 12.90
CA ALA A 376 -18.17 23.23 14.23
C ALA A 376 -17.18 22.74 15.31
N CYS A 377 -16.74 23.64 16.20
CA CYS A 377 -15.71 23.33 17.20
C CYS A 377 -16.22 23.29 18.65
N SER A 378 -17.52 23.55 18.88
CA SER A 378 -18.15 23.49 20.20
C SER A 378 -19.17 22.36 20.35
N ARG A 379 -19.16 21.72 21.53
CA ARG A 379 -20.10 20.68 21.99
C ARG A 379 -20.70 21.05 23.35
N SER A 380 -21.82 20.46 23.74
CA SER A 380 -22.49 20.76 25.02
C SER A 380 -22.35 19.63 26.05
N TYR A 381 -22.01 18.42 25.61
CA TYR A 381 -21.90 17.21 26.41
C TYR A 381 -20.70 16.36 25.95
N GLY A 382 -20.01 15.77 26.92
CA GLY A 382 -18.80 14.95 26.69
C GLY A 382 -17.66 15.34 27.65
N LEU A 383 -16.47 14.84 27.35
CA LEU A 383 -15.23 15.20 28.04
C LEU A 383 -14.38 16.10 27.13
N GLY A 384 -13.65 17.05 27.71
CA GLY A 384 -12.78 17.95 26.96
C GLY A 384 -12.43 19.20 27.75
N THR A 385 -11.84 20.18 27.06
CA THR A 385 -11.58 21.51 27.62
C THR A 385 -12.78 22.43 27.39
N LYS A 386 -13.18 23.20 28.40
CA LYS A 386 -14.27 24.19 28.24
C LYS A 386 -13.80 25.44 27.50
N LEU A 387 -14.65 26.00 26.65
CA LEU A 387 -14.37 27.28 25.99
C LEU A 387 -14.21 28.38 27.05
N PRO A 388 -13.11 29.15 27.02
CA PRO A 388 -12.74 29.96 28.17
C PRO A 388 -13.56 31.25 28.31
N TRP A 389 -14.21 31.72 27.25
CA TRP A 389 -15.16 32.85 27.28
C TRP A 389 -16.62 32.42 27.31
N ASP A 390 -16.91 31.13 27.11
CA ASP A 390 -18.28 30.61 27.11
C ASP A 390 -18.31 29.18 27.66
N PRO A 391 -18.25 29.01 29.00
CA PRO A 391 -18.03 27.71 29.64
C PRO A 391 -19.16 26.69 29.49
N GLN A 392 -20.30 27.08 28.91
CA GLN A 392 -21.39 26.16 28.58
C GLN A 392 -20.99 25.17 27.48
N TYR A 393 -20.00 25.54 26.66
CA TYR A 393 -19.51 24.74 25.56
C TYR A 393 -18.14 24.12 25.85
N LEU A 394 -17.97 22.86 25.47
CA LEU A 394 -16.72 22.13 25.41
C LEU A 394 -16.12 22.19 24.01
N ILE A 395 -14.81 22.15 23.93
CA ILE A 395 -14.07 22.05 22.68
C ILE A 395 -14.10 20.60 22.20
N GLU A 396 -14.36 20.45 20.90
CA GLU A 396 -14.41 19.17 20.18
C GLU A 396 -12.99 18.57 19.97
N SER A 397 -12.90 17.24 19.87
CA SER A 397 -11.65 16.47 19.83
C SER A 397 -10.75 16.68 18.60
N LEU A 398 -11.30 16.98 17.42
CA LEU A 398 -10.52 17.35 16.23
C LEU A 398 -10.06 18.81 16.26
N SER A 399 -10.59 19.63 17.18
CA SER A 399 -10.25 21.04 17.29
C SER A 399 -9.18 21.30 18.38
N ASP A 400 -9.21 20.60 19.51
CA ASP A 400 -8.17 20.68 20.56
C ASP A 400 -6.90 19.87 20.22
N SER A 401 -6.95 19.01 19.21
CA SER A 401 -5.84 18.13 18.80
C SER A 401 -4.96 18.70 17.68
N THR A 402 -5.00 19.99 17.39
CA THR A 402 -4.37 20.52 16.17
C THR A 402 -2.93 21.03 16.33
N ILE A 403 -2.51 21.44 17.54
CA ILE A 403 -1.15 21.97 17.80
C ILE A 403 -0.49 21.39 19.06
N TYR A 404 -1.05 20.32 19.64
CA TYR A 404 -0.56 19.71 20.89
C TYR A 404 0.89 19.20 20.81
N MET A 405 1.44 19.07 19.60
CA MET A 405 2.84 18.76 19.37
C MET A 405 3.76 19.80 20.02
N SER A 406 3.33 21.06 20.10
CA SER A 406 4.08 22.11 20.82
C SER A 406 4.10 21.85 22.31
N TYR A 407 3.01 21.31 22.86
CA TYR A 407 2.92 20.93 24.27
C TYR A 407 3.85 19.75 24.61
N TYR A 408 4.09 18.80 23.69
CA TYR A 408 5.09 17.72 23.90
C TYR A 408 6.49 18.26 24.22
N THR A 409 6.85 19.44 23.70
CA THR A 409 8.18 20.01 23.92
C THR A 409 8.41 20.41 25.38
N VAL A 410 7.34 20.76 26.11
CA VAL A 410 7.42 21.39 27.43
C VAL A 410 6.80 20.57 28.56
N CYS A 411 5.90 19.63 28.26
CA CYS A 411 5.14 18.88 29.27
C CYS A 411 6.03 18.14 30.27
N HIS A 412 7.17 17.58 29.86
CA HIS A 412 8.09 16.92 30.79
C HIS A 412 8.68 17.84 31.87
N LEU A 413 8.70 19.15 31.65
CA LEU A 413 9.10 20.13 32.65
C LEU A 413 7.92 20.62 33.48
N LEU A 414 6.70 20.54 32.94
CA LEU A 414 5.47 20.98 33.61
C LEU A 414 4.89 19.88 34.49
N GLN A 415 4.52 18.73 33.93
CA GLN A 415 3.85 17.62 34.63
C GLN A 415 4.79 16.46 35.03
N GLY A 416 6.04 16.45 34.55
CA GLY A 416 7.07 15.52 35.04
C GLY A 416 6.80 14.03 34.80
N GLY A 417 5.93 13.68 33.84
CA GLY A 417 5.56 12.29 33.53
C GLY A 417 4.32 11.75 34.24
N VAL A 418 3.68 12.55 35.12
CA VAL A 418 2.37 12.19 35.66
C VAL A 418 1.30 12.52 34.60
N PHE A 419 0.58 11.50 34.14
CA PHE A 419 -0.30 11.61 32.96
C PHE A 419 -1.40 12.68 33.11
N ASP A 420 -2.00 12.79 34.30
CA ASP A 420 -3.08 13.74 34.62
C ASP A 420 -2.55 15.12 35.05
N GLY A 421 -1.23 15.32 35.13
CA GLY A 421 -0.67 16.61 35.55
C GLY A 421 -0.92 16.98 37.02
N SER A 422 -1.42 16.06 37.85
CA SER A 422 -1.63 16.29 39.29
C SER A 422 -0.32 16.30 40.10
N GLY A 423 0.74 15.73 39.53
CA GLY A 423 2.06 15.65 40.15
C GLY A 423 2.76 17.01 40.33
N PRO A 424 3.77 17.08 41.22
CA PRO A 424 4.55 18.30 41.41
C PRO A 424 5.35 18.64 40.15
N SER A 425 5.29 19.90 39.73
CA SER A 425 6.06 20.36 38.57
C SER A 425 7.57 20.31 38.81
N PRO A 426 8.36 19.67 37.92
CA PRO A 426 9.82 19.64 38.01
C PRO A 426 10.48 21.02 38.11
N ILE A 427 9.89 22.05 37.46
CA ILE A 427 10.39 23.44 37.50
C ILE A 427 9.58 24.34 38.45
N LYS A 428 8.73 23.73 39.30
CA LYS A 428 7.93 24.39 40.34
C LYS A 428 6.96 25.46 39.80
N ILE A 429 6.44 25.26 38.59
CA ILE A 429 5.37 26.10 38.03
C ILE A 429 4.03 25.43 38.35
N LYS A 430 3.07 26.19 38.87
CA LYS A 430 1.71 25.68 39.09
C LYS A 430 0.84 25.86 37.83
N PRO A 431 -0.17 25.02 37.61
CA PRO A 431 -1.05 25.14 36.43
C PRO A 431 -1.72 26.52 36.32
N GLU A 432 -2.14 27.10 37.44
CA GLU A 432 -2.85 28.39 37.48
C GLU A 432 -1.94 29.57 37.08
N GLN A 433 -0.61 29.37 37.09
CA GLN A 433 0.35 30.39 36.70
C GLN A 433 0.61 30.42 35.19
N MET A 434 0.12 29.42 34.44
CA MET A 434 0.26 29.33 32.99
C MET A 434 -0.85 30.15 32.33
N THR A 435 -0.68 31.48 32.29
CA THR A 435 -1.63 32.38 31.62
C THR A 435 -1.35 32.46 30.10
N PRO A 436 -2.28 32.99 29.29
CA PRO A 436 -2.05 33.17 27.86
C PRO A 436 -0.77 33.96 27.52
N GLU A 437 -0.36 34.92 28.36
CA GLU A 437 0.87 35.70 28.19
C GLU A 437 2.13 34.87 28.50
N VAL A 438 2.04 33.91 29.42
CA VAL A 438 3.12 32.96 29.71
C VAL A 438 3.33 32.01 28.55
N TRP A 439 2.26 31.47 27.98
CA TRP A 439 2.33 30.64 26.77
C TRP A 439 2.86 31.42 25.56
N ASP A 440 2.44 32.67 25.39
CA ASP A 440 2.97 33.55 24.35
C ASP A 440 4.50 33.71 24.45
N TYR A 441 5.04 33.90 25.65
CA TYR A 441 6.49 34.05 25.82
C TYR A 441 7.26 32.78 25.45
N ILE A 442 6.67 31.61 25.72
CA ILE A 442 7.27 30.30 25.42
C ILE A 442 7.27 30.04 23.92
N PHE A 443 6.12 30.24 23.26
CA PHE A 443 5.90 29.82 21.88
C PHE A 443 6.10 30.90 20.82
N TYR A 444 6.20 32.18 21.20
CA TYR A 444 6.45 33.28 20.28
C TYR A 444 7.74 34.04 20.65
N PRO A 445 8.76 34.07 19.77
CA PRO A 445 10.07 34.57 20.14
C PRO A 445 10.08 36.09 20.32
N LYS A 446 9.21 36.80 19.60
CA LYS A 446 9.10 38.26 19.63
C LYS A 446 8.29 38.78 20.83
N LYS A 447 7.69 37.91 21.65
CA LYS A 447 6.87 38.34 22.79
C LYS A 447 7.73 38.67 24.02
N PRO A 448 7.42 39.77 24.74
CA PRO A 448 8.17 40.17 25.92
C PRO A 448 7.87 39.26 27.13
N PHE A 449 8.75 39.32 28.13
CA PHE A 449 8.55 38.60 29.39
C PHE A 449 7.27 39.07 30.10
N PRO A 450 6.36 38.16 30.50
CA PRO A 450 5.07 38.53 31.06
C PRO A 450 5.19 38.89 32.55
N LYS A 451 4.19 39.60 33.08
CA LYS A 451 4.09 39.88 34.52
C LYS A 451 3.66 38.60 35.25
N THR A 452 4.62 37.84 35.76
CA THR A 452 4.37 36.57 36.46
C THR A 452 5.31 36.37 37.65
N LYS A 453 4.92 35.51 38.60
CA LYS A 453 5.77 35.04 39.72
C LYS A 453 6.77 33.95 39.28
N ILE A 454 6.57 33.45 38.06
CA ILE A 454 7.52 32.85 37.13
C ILE A 454 9.02 33.22 37.20
N PRO A 455 9.98 32.45 37.74
CA PRO A 455 11.39 32.77 37.51
C PRO A 455 11.73 32.77 36.01
N LYS A 456 12.40 33.82 35.52
CA LYS A 456 12.75 33.97 34.10
C LYS A 456 13.57 32.80 33.56
N ALA A 457 14.46 32.23 34.38
CA ALA A 457 15.24 31.05 34.04
C ALA A 457 14.36 29.83 33.70
N SER A 458 13.29 29.59 34.46
CA SER A 458 12.35 28.48 34.21
C SER A 458 11.60 28.65 32.90
N LEU A 459 11.10 29.87 32.61
CA LEU A 459 10.42 30.15 31.34
C LEU A 459 11.36 30.09 30.13
N ASN A 460 12.61 30.55 30.29
CA ASN A 460 13.64 30.41 29.25
C ASN A 460 13.92 28.94 28.94
N LYS A 461 13.92 28.06 29.95
CA LYS A 461 14.11 26.62 29.73
C LYS A 461 13.00 26.02 28.86
N LEU A 462 11.73 26.35 29.14
CA LEU A 462 10.58 25.92 28.33
C LEU A 462 10.67 26.45 26.90
N ARG A 463 11.00 27.73 26.75
CA ARG A 463 11.18 28.37 25.44
C ARG A 463 12.32 27.74 24.63
N ASN A 464 13.43 27.38 25.28
CA ASN A 464 14.56 26.74 24.63
C ASN A 464 14.23 25.32 24.16
N GLU A 465 13.50 24.54 24.98
CA GLU A 465 13.00 23.22 24.56
C GLU A 465 12.11 23.34 23.32
N PHE A 466 11.15 24.26 23.32
CA PHE A 466 10.30 24.49 22.15
C PHE A 466 11.13 24.91 20.93
N ASN A 467 12.01 25.90 21.04
CA ASN A 467 12.81 26.36 19.91
C ASN A 467 13.78 25.29 19.36
N TYR A 468 14.23 24.36 20.20
CA TYR A 468 15.09 23.26 19.78
C TYR A 468 14.31 22.20 19.00
N TRP A 469 13.12 21.81 19.49
CA TRP A 469 12.35 20.69 18.94
C TRP A 469 11.36 21.07 17.83
N TYR A 470 10.92 22.33 17.76
CA TYR A 470 9.72 22.68 16.98
C TYR A 470 9.99 23.05 15.52
N GLY A 471 8.96 22.81 14.70
CA GLY A 471 9.08 22.58 13.26
C GLY A 471 8.96 21.08 12.99
N VAL A 472 7.79 20.52 13.33
CA VAL A 472 7.52 19.06 13.37
C VAL A 472 8.06 18.39 12.12
N ASP A 473 9.12 17.59 12.28
CA ASP A 473 9.82 16.98 11.15
C ASP A 473 8.93 16.00 10.42
N VAL A 474 8.33 15.05 11.14
CA VAL A 474 7.44 14.05 10.55
C VAL A 474 6.18 13.85 11.39
N ARG A 475 5.03 13.79 10.71
CA ARG A 475 3.75 13.35 11.29
C ARG A 475 3.24 12.13 10.52
N VAL A 476 3.07 11.00 11.22
CA VAL A 476 2.58 9.74 10.64
C VAL A 476 1.14 9.48 11.06
N SER A 477 0.28 9.08 10.12
CA SER A 477 -1.14 8.84 10.39
C SER A 477 -1.80 7.94 9.33
N GLY A 478 -2.96 7.36 9.66
CA GLY A 478 -3.85 6.76 8.67
C GLY A 478 -4.42 7.78 7.68
N LYS A 479 -4.77 7.32 6.47
CA LYS A 479 -5.37 8.13 5.38
C LYS A 479 -6.71 8.76 5.73
N ASP A 480 -7.43 8.20 6.70
CA ASP A 480 -8.70 8.69 7.23
C ASP A 480 -8.60 10.09 7.85
N LEU A 481 -7.43 10.43 8.41
CA LEU A 481 -7.22 11.73 9.07
C LEU A 481 -6.82 12.86 8.10
N VAL A 482 -6.62 12.57 6.81
CA VAL A 482 -6.26 13.58 5.80
C VAL A 482 -7.36 14.62 5.65
N GLN A 483 -8.61 14.18 5.54
CA GLN A 483 -9.75 15.04 5.25
C GLN A 483 -10.23 15.88 6.46
N ASN A 484 -9.67 15.63 7.64
CA ASN A 484 -10.06 16.30 8.88
C ASN A 484 -8.83 16.79 9.67
N HIS A 485 -8.36 16.03 10.67
CA HIS A 485 -7.30 16.37 11.62
C HIS A 485 -6.02 16.88 10.96
N LEU A 486 -5.49 16.20 9.93
CA LEU A 486 -4.26 16.64 9.29
C LEU A 486 -4.44 17.95 8.53
N THR A 487 -5.62 18.18 7.94
CA THR A 487 -5.94 19.46 7.31
C THR A 487 -6.09 20.56 8.38
N TYR A 488 -6.77 20.29 9.49
CA TYR A 488 -6.93 21.22 10.61
C TYR A 488 -5.59 21.54 11.27
N TYR A 489 -4.71 20.55 11.37
CA TYR A 489 -3.33 20.66 11.83
C TYR A 489 -2.57 21.71 11.01
N LEU A 490 -2.66 21.68 9.68
CA LEU A 490 -2.04 22.69 8.81
C LEU A 490 -2.65 24.09 9.04
N TYR A 491 -3.98 24.19 9.04
CA TYR A 491 -4.67 25.47 9.26
C TYR A 491 -4.26 26.11 10.59
N ASN A 492 -4.26 25.35 11.67
CA ASN A 492 -3.95 25.88 13.00
C ASN A 492 -2.45 26.23 13.14
N HIS A 493 -1.53 25.47 12.53
CA HIS A 493 -0.11 25.85 12.51
C HIS A 493 0.10 27.19 11.78
N CYS A 494 -0.52 27.36 10.61
CA CYS A 494 -0.48 28.60 9.85
C CYS A 494 -1.13 29.76 10.61
N ALA A 495 -2.23 29.49 11.32
CA ALA A 495 -2.91 30.50 12.12
C ALA A 495 -2.11 30.91 13.36
N MET A 496 -1.40 29.99 14.01
CA MET A 496 -0.69 30.24 15.26
C MET A 496 0.68 30.88 15.02
N TRP A 497 1.43 30.43 14.01
CA TRP A 497 2.75 30.96 13.64
C TRP A 497 2.75 31.49 12.19
N PRO A 498 1.99 32.56 11.86
CA PRO A 498 1.83 33.03 10.49
C PRO A 498 3.12 33.59 9.87
N ASP A 499 3.98 34.22 10.68
CA ASP A 499 5.21 34.88 10.21
C ASP A 499 6.46 33.97 10.27
N GLU A 500 6.29 32.69 10.62
CA GLU A 500 7.42 31.78 10.86
C GLU A 500 7.21 30.44 10.12
N PRO A 501 7.40 30.41 8.78
CA PRO A 501 7.25 29.19 7.99
C PRO A 501 8.13 28.02 8.45
N SER A 502 9.28 28.31 9.07
CA SER A 502 10.16 27.28 9.65
C SER A 502 9.53 26.47 10.78
N ARG A 503 8.43 26.96 11.38
CA ARG A 503 7.68 26.29 12.44
C ARG A 503 6.46 25.54 11.93
N TRP A 504 6.19 25.64 10.63
CA TRP A 504 5.16 24.83 10.00
C TRP A 504 5.64 23.38 9.90
N PRO A 505 4.72 22.43 9.74
CA PRO A 505 5.06 21.02 9.55
C PRO A 505 5.99 20.84 8.34
N LYS A 506 6.93 19.89 8.39
CA LYS A 506 7.84 19.60 7.27
C LYS A 506 7.39 18.40 6.45
N GLU A 507 7.09 17.29 7.10
CA GLU A 507 6.68 16.05 6.43
C GLU A 507 5.41 15.44 7.05
N ILE A 508 4.53 14.94 6.19
CA ILE A 508 3.33 14.18 6.58
C ILE A 508 3.33 12.87 5.81
N ARG A 509 3.47 11.75 6.51
CA ARG A 509 3.38 10.40 5.94
C ARG A 509 2.03 9.80 6.29
N THR A 510 1.24 9.46 5.26
CA THR A 510 0.00 8.73 5.44
C THR A 510 0.21 7.25 5.16
N ASN A 511 -0.59 6.38 5.78
CA ASN A 511 -0.66 4.95 5.46
C ASN A 511 -2.13 4.51 5.31
N GLY A 512 -2.37 3.42 4.59
CA GLY A 512 -3.70 2.79 4.55
C GLY A 512 -4.10 2.16 5.89
N HIS A 513 -5.32 1.63 5.94
CA HIS A 513 -5.77 0.87 7.10
C HIS A 513 -5.05 -0.47 7.15
N LEU A 514 -4.93 -1.03 8.35
CA LEU A 514 -4.36 -2.36 8.52
C LEU A 514 -5.44 -3.43 8.31
N LEU A 515 -5.18 -4.36 7.40
CA LEU A 515 -5.91 -5.61 7.23
C LEU A 515 -5.23 -6.71 8.03
N LEU A 516 -6.00 -7.73 8.41
CA LEU A 516 -5.49 -8.93 9.06
C LEU A 516 -5.84 -10.12 8.17
N ASN A 517 -4.81 -10.80 7.65
CA ASN A 517 -4.92 -11.92 6.71
C ASN A 517 -5.78 -11.60 5.46
N ASN A 518 -5.57 -10.42 4.85
CA ASN A 518 -6.32 -9.87 3.70
C ASN A 518 -7.78 -9.49 3.98
N GLU A 519 -8.22 -9.49 5.23
CA GLU A 519 -9.58 -9.14 5.63
C GLU A 519 -9.61 -7.89 6.52
N LYS A 520 -10.76 -7.18 6.51
CA LYS A 520 -10.96 -6.01 7.36
C LYS A 520 -11.03 -6.44 8.83
N MET A 521 -10.21 -5.81 9.66
CA MET A 521 -10.25 -6.05 11.10
C MET A 521 -11.60 -5.62 11.68
N SER A 522 -12.36 -6.57 12.20
CA SER A 522 -13.64 -6.32 12.84
C SER A 522 -13.85 -7.22 14.05
N LYS A 523 -14.29 -6.63 15.16
CA LYS A 523 -14.66 -7.38 16.36
C LYS A 523 -15.86 -8.31 16.12
N SER A 524 -16.75 -7.96 15.18
CA SER A 524 -17.95 -8.76 14.90
C SER A 524 -17.69 -10.03 14.11
N THR A 525 -16.65 -10.05 13.26
CA THR A 525 -16.27 -11.22 12.46
C THR A 525 -15.31 -12.16 13.20
N GLY A 526 -14.85 -11.77 14.40
CA GLY A 526 -13.81 -12.49 15.15
C GLY A 526 -12.39 -12.25 14.62
N ASN A 527 -12.24 -11.54 13.50
CA ASN A 527 -10.96 -11.23 12.88
C ASN A 527 -10.40 -9.91 13.45
N PHE A 528 -9.85 -9.96 14.67
CA PHE A 528 -9.31 -8.81 15.37
C PHE A 528 -8.20 -9.22 16.33
N LEU A 529 -7.08 -8.50 16.31
CA LEU A 529 -5.98 -8.68 17.27
C LEU A 529 -5.70 -7.35 17.99
N THR A 530 -5.72 -7.39 19.32
CA THR A 530 -5.19 -6.29 20.13
C THR A 530 -3.66 -6.31 20.15
N LEU A 531 -3.03 -5.17 20.46
CA LEU A 531 -1.58 -5.10 20.62
C LEU A 531 -1.04 -6.12 21.63
N CYS A 532 -1.68 -6.24 22.81
CA CYS A 532 -1.23 -7.19 23.84
C CYS A 532 -1.28 -8.65 23.34
N GLN A 533 -2.38 -9.03 22.68
CA GLN A 533 -2.51 -10.37 22.10
C GLN A 533 -1.47 -10.64 21.00
N ALA A 534 -1.21 -9.65 20.14
CA ALA A 534 -0.19 -9.78 19.09
C ALA A 534 1.23 -9.93 19.66
N LEU A 535 1.54 -9.20 20.75
CA LEU A 535 2.81 -9.31 21.46
C LEU A 535 3.00 -10.68 22.11
N GLU A 536 1.95 -11.22 22.74
CA GLU A 536 1.99 -12.56 23.36
C GLU A 536 2.12 -13.65 22.30
N LYS A 537 1.48 -13.49 21.14
CA LYS A 537 1.49 -14.49 20.07
C LYS A 537 2.80 -14.51 19.27
N PHE A 538 3.33 -13.34 18.90
CA PHE A 538 4.44 -13.24 17.94
C PHE A 538 5.73 -12.63 18.50
N SER A 539 5.76 -12.30 19.80
CA SER A 539 6.76 -11.43 20.42
C SER A 539 6.78 -10.00 19.86
N ALA A 540 7.47 -9.09 20.56
CA ALA A 540 7.60 -7.70 20.11
C ALA A 540 8.38 -7.57 18.79
N ASP A 541 9.45 -8.33 18.60
CA ASP A 541 10.30 -8.22 17.42
C ASP A 541 9.71 -8.97 16.22
N GLY A 542 9.07 -10.13 16.43
CA GLY A 542 8.36 -10.86 15.38
C GLY A 542 7.17 -10.08 14.82
N MET A 543 6.33 -9.51 15.71
CA MET A 543 5.23 -8.62 15.29
C MET A 543 5.75 -7.40 14.51
N ARG A 544 6.82 -6.75 14.97
CA ARG A 544 7.39 -5.57 14.30
C ARG A 544 7.99 -5.88 12.94
N LEU A 545 8.60 -7.06 12.80
CA LEU A 545 9.11 -7.55 11.51
C LEU A 545 7.98 -7.70 10.49
N ALA A 546 6.87 -8.33 10.88
CA ALA A 546 5.69 -8.47 10.03
C ALA A 546 5.01 -7.13 9.73
N LEU A 547 4.96 -6.21 10.70
CA LEU A 547 4.44 -4.86 10.47
C LEU A 547 5.31 -4.06 9.48
N ALA A 548 6.64 -4.25 9.49
CA ALA A 548 7.51 -3.62 8.50
C ALA A 548 7.27 -4.17 7.07
N ASP A 549 6.86 -5.44 6.93
CA ASP A 549 6.52 -6.05 5.64
C ASP A 549 5.09 -5.77 5.16
N SER A 550 4.22 -5.29 6.06
CA SER A 550 2.78 -5.16 5.83
C SER A 550 2.39 -4.20 4.70
N GLY A 551 3.20 -3.17 4.44
CA GLY A 551 3.01 -2.25 3.32
C GLY A 551 3.42 -0.80 3.63
N ASP A 552 4.07 -0.16 2.66
CA ASP A 552 4.55 1.22 2.77
C ASP A 552 3.81 2.23 1.89
N LEU A 553 2.87 1.75 1.07
CA LEU A 553 2.13 2.61 0.16
C LEU A 553 1.20 3.54 0.95
N ALA A 554 1.17 4.80 0.55
CA ALA A 554 0.60 5.86 1.37
C ALA A 554 -0.93 5.76 1.57
N ILE A 555 -1.62 5.04 0.67
CA ILE A 555 -3.09 4.97 0.60
C ILE A 555 -3.60 3.54 0.53
N GLU A 556 -2.87 2.62 -0.11
CA GLU A 556 -3.26 1.21 -0.11
C GLU A 556 -3.24 0.64 1.30
N ASP A 557 -4.21 -0.21 1.60
CA ASP A 557 -4.32 -0.83 2.92
C ASP A 557 -3.15 -1.79 3.14
N ALA A 558 -2.48 -1.63 4.26
CA ALA A 558 -1.40 -2.52 4.68
C ALA A 558 -2.00 -3.85 5.14
N ASN A 559 -1.27 -4.94 5.00
CA ASN A 559 -1.76 -6.27 5.37
C ASN A 559 -0.82 -6.97 6.35
N PHE A 560 -1.32 -7.25 7.55
CA PHE A 560 -0.64 -8.09 8.52
C PHE A 560 -1.00 -9.56 8.24
N VAL A 561 -0.01 -10.35 7.82
CA VAL A 561 -0.17 -11.79 7.56
C VAL A 561 0.50 -12.58 8.66
N GLU A 562 -0.27 -13.39 9.38
CA GLU A 562 0.25 -14.16 10.53
C GLU A 562 1.30 -15.19 10.11
N ASP A 563 1.11 -15.88 8.99
CA ASP A 563 2.08 -16.86 8.46
C ASP A 563 3.45 -16.21 8.17
N MET A 564 3.45 -14.94 7.75
CA MET A 564 4.68 -14.18 7.53
C MET A 564 5.35 -13.84 8.86
N ALA A 565 4.58 -13.50 9.88
CA ALA A 565 5.10 -13.27 11.23
C ALA A 565 5.77 -14.54 11.79
N ASP A 566 5.16 -15.71 11.63
CA ASP A 566 5.74 -16.99 12.06
C ASP A 566 7.03 -17.33 11.30
N ALA A 567 7.02 -17.17 9.97
CA ALA A 567 8.23 -17.34 9.15
C ALA A 567 9.33 -16.33 9.53
N GLY A 568 8.94 -15.13 9.92
CA GLY A 568 9.81 -14.08 10.44
C GLY A 568 10.47 -14.47 11.76
N ILE A 569 9.70 -14.97 12.72
CA ILE A 569 10.20 -15.45 14.02
C ILE A 569 11.22 -16.58 13.81
N LEU A 570 10.89 -17.57 12.96
CA LEU A 570 11.81 -18.66 12.65
C LEU A 570 13.13 -18.16 12.05
N ARG A 571 13.08 -17.18 11.14
CA ARG A 571 14.29 -16.57 10.56
C ARG A 571 15.12 -15.81 11.59
N LEU A 572 14.47 -15.06 12.49
CA LEU A 572 15.15 -14.34 13.57
C LEU A 572 15.83 -15.30 14.54
N TYR A 573 15.16 -16.39 14.90
CA TYR A 573 15.71 -17.44 15.77
C TYR A 573 16.90 -18.15 15.11
N ASN A 574 16.76 -18.58 13.84
CA ASN A 574 17.85 -19.18 13.09
C ASN A 574 19.05 -18.24 12.94
N PHE A 575 18.81 -16.93 12.80
CA PHE A 575 19.89 -15.95 12.74
C PHE A 575 20.63 -15.82 14.08
N LEU A 576 19.90 -15.89 15.21
CA LEU A 576 20.50 -15.90 16.55
C LEU A 576 21.35 -17.14 16.79
N GLU A 577 20.81 -18.33 16.54
CA GLU A 577 21.54 -19.59 16.70
C GLU A 577 22.79 -19.63 15.81
N TRP A 578 22.63 -19.24 14.54
CA TRP A 578 23.77 -19.16 13.61
C TRP A 578 24.84 -18.20 14.12
N THR A 579 24.45 -17.06 14.70
CA THR A 579 25.42 -16.10 15.26
C THR A 579 26.19 -16.70 16.45
N GLN A 580 25.50 -17.45 17.32
CA GLN A 580 26.15 -18.16 18.44
C GLN A 580 27.12 -19.23 17.94
N GLU A 581 26.71 -20.05 16.96
CA GLU A 581 27.56 -21.06 16.33
C GLU A 581 28.84 -20.44 15.72
N MET A 582 28.71 -19.31 15.02
CA MET A 582 29.87 -18.63 14.41
C MET A 582 30.82 -18.04 15.46
N LEU A 583 30.30 -17.58 16.60
CA LEU A 583 31.12 -17.08 17.70
C LEU A 583 31.88 -18.19 18.42
N GLU A 584 31.26 -19.37 18.58
CA GLU A 584 31.92 -20.56 19.14
C GLU A 584 32.97 -21.13 18.18
N CYS A 585 32.69 -21.15 16.88
CA CYS A 585 33.59 -21.69 15.85
C CYS A 585 34.57 -20.65 15.27
N LYS A 586 34.69 -19.46 15.87
CA LYS A 586 35.50 -18.35 15.34
C LYS A 586 36.95 -18.72 15.02
N ASP A 587 37.52 -19.67 15.76
CA ASP A 587 38.92 -20.10 15.64
C ASP A 587 39.13 -21.13 14.51
N LYS A 588 38.04 -21.72 13.99
CA LYS A 588 38.05 -22.65 12.84
C LYS A 588 37.88 -21.92 11.50
N LEU A 589 37.57 -20.63 11.53
CA LEU A 589 37.35 -19.82 10.33
C LEU A 589 38.68 -19.41 9.69
N ARG A 590 38.65 -19.17 8.37
CA ARG A 590 39.85 -18.74 7.64
C ARG A 590 40.29 -17.35 8.14
N THR A 591 41.59 -17.21 8.37
CA THR A 591 42.26 -15.97 8.75
C THR A 591 43.35 -15.63 7.74
N GLY A 592 43.65 -14.35 7.51
CA GLY A 592 44.64 -13.90 6.51
C GLY A 592 44.17 -12.71 5.68
N PRO A 593 44.77 -12.46 4.50
CA PRO A 593 44.28 -11.42 3.58
C PRO A 593 42.92 -11.79 2.97
N ARG A 594 42.10 -10.75 2.69
CA ARG A 594 40.76 -10.86 2.08
C ARG A 594 40.83 -10.71 0.55
N ASP A 595 41.67 -11.51 -0.08
CA ASP A 595 42.03 -11.36 -1.49
C ASP A 595 41.22 -12.26 -2.44
N SER A 596 40.55 -13.29 -1.90
CA SER A 596 39.75 -14.19 -2.72
C SER A 596 38.65 -13.44 -3.48
N PHE A 597 38.30 -13.95 -4.67
CA PHE A 597 37.24 -13.35 -5.48
C PHE A 597 35.91 -13.32 -4.71
N GLN A 598 35.60 -14.41 -3.99
CA GLN A 598 34.39 -14.56 -3.17
C GLN A 598 34.32 -13.52 -2.04
N ASP A 599 35.45 -13.27 -1.35
CA ASP A 599 35.54 -12.29 -0.26
C ASP A 599 35.21 -10.87 -0.77
N ARG A 600 35.82 -10.47 -1.89
CA ARG A 600 35.62 -9.14 -2.49
C ARG A 600 34.19 -8.95 -3.01
N VAL A 601 33.58 -10.02 -3.54
CA VAL A 601 32.17 -10.03 -3.97
C VAL A 601 31.27 -9.78 -2.77
N PHE A 602 31.48 -10.53 -1.71
CA PHE A 602 30.65 -10.43 -0.52
C PHE A 602 30.78 -9.06 0.15
N GLU A 603 32.00 -8.53 0.27
CA GLU A 603 32.25 -7.19 0.82
C GLU A 603 31.58 -6.08 -0.02
N SER A 604 31.75 -6.12 -1.34
CA SER A 604 31.11 -5.17 -2.25
C SER A 604 29.59 -5.27 -2.20
N GLN A 605 29.05 -6.48 -2.09
CA GLN A 605 27.60 -6.72 -2.02
C GLN A 605 27.01 -6.21 -0.71
N MET A 606 27.68 -6.44 0.42
CA MET A 606 27.28 -5.86 1.70
C MET A 606 27.25 -4.34 1.63
N ASN A 607 28.29 -3.71 1.06
CA ASN A 607 28.37 -2.25 0.93
C ASN A 607 27.25 -1.69 0.04
N ALA A 608 26.91 -2.38 -1.06
CA ALA A 608 25.82 -1.99 -1.95
C ALA A 608 24.46 -2.05 -1.23
N LEU A 609 24.18 -3.16 -0.54
CA LEU A 609 22.94 -3.34 0.21
C LEU A 609 22.80 -2.34 1.35
N ILE A 610 23.88 -1.99 2.06
CA ILE A 610 23.85 -0.94 3.10
C ILE A 610 23.43 0.41 2.52
N ARG A 611 23.97 0.80 1.35
CA ARG A 611 23.58 2.05 0.66
C ARG A 611 22.11 2.03 0.26
N GLU A 612 21.63 0.89 -0.24
CA GLU A 612 20.24 0.75 -0.67
C GLU A 612 19.27 0.77 0.53
N THR A 613 19.60 0.07 1.61
CA THR A 613 18.83 0.07 2.85
C THR A 613 18.79 1.46 3.48
N ASP A 614 19.89 2.21 3.48
CA ASP A 614 19.94 3.60 3.96
C ASP A 614 19.00 4.52 3.17
N LYS A 615 19.00 4.40 1.83
CA LYS A 615 18.07 5.12 0.96
C LYS A 615 16.62 4.75 1.26
N ASN A 616 16.33 3.46 1.46
CA ASN A 616 14.97 3.00 1.74
C ASN A 616 14.46 3.49 3.11
N TYR A 617 15.30 3.46 4.16
CA TYR A 617 14.94 4.06 5.46
C TYR A 617 14.74 5.58 5.37
N SER A 618 15.59 6.28 4.61
CA SER A 618 15.45 7.74 4.40
C SER A 618 14.13 8.11 3.70
N LEU A 619 13.66 7.25 2.78
CA LEU A 619 12.36 7.41 2.11
C LEU A 619 11.18 6.85 2.92
N MET A 620 11.44 6.26 4.10
CA MET A 620 10.46 5.57 4.94
C MET A 620 9.74 4.42 4.23
N LEU A 621 10.48 3.66 3.40
CA LEU A 621 10.03 2.42 2.75
C LEU A 621 10.54 1.21 3.56
N TYR A 622 9.83 0.87 4.64
CA TYR A 622 10.27 -0.13 5.60
C TYR A 622 10.27 -1.57 5.05
N LYS A 623 9.38 -1.90 4.12
CA LYS A 623 9.31 -3.18 3.41
C LYS A 623 10.52 -3.38 2.51
N GLU A 624 10.86 -2.38 1.69
CA GLU A 624 12.06 -2.45 0.84
C GLU A 624 13.35 -2.36 1.68
N ALA A 625 13.34 -1.60 2.78
CA ALA A 625 14.44 -1.60 3.75
C ALA A 625 14.61 -2.98 4.40
N LEU A 626 13.52 -3.69 4.71
CA LEU A 626 13.58 -5.05 5.24
C LEU A 626 14.04 -6.06 4.19
N LYS A 627 13.57 -5.93 2.95
CA LYS A 627 14.02 -6.75 1.82
C LYS A 627 15.53 -6.65 1.61
N THR A 628 16.04 -5.44 1.45
CA THR A 628 17.47 -5.20 1.20
C THR A 628 18.33 -5.45 2.45
N GLY A 629 17.89 -4.95 3.60
CA GLY A 629 18.66 -4.93 4.84
C GLY A 629 18.58 -6.20 5.67
N PHE A 630 17.66 -7.12 5.38
CA PHE A 630 17.56 -8.42 6.07
C PHE A 630 17.49 -9.58 5.07
N PHE A 631 16.48 -9.65 4.20
CA PHE A 631 16.29 -10.85 3.36
C PHE A 631 17.42 -11.04 2.33
N GLU A 632 17.75 -10.00 1.57
CA GLU A 632 18.83 -10.04 0.58
C GLU A 632 20.21 -10.03 1.24
N PHE A 633 20.35 -9.38 2.39
CA PHE A 633 21.57 -9.40 3.19
C PHE A 633 21.89 -10.83 3.68
N GLN A 634 20.89 -11.55 4.23
CA GLN A 634 21.02 -12.97 4.58
C GLN A 634 21.28 -13.84 3.36
N ALA A 635 20.62 -13.57 2.22
CA ALA A 635 20.87 -14.30 0.99
C ALA A 635 22.31 -14.09 0.47
N ALA A 636 22.89 -12.90 0.60
CA ALA A 636 24.27 -12.63 0.25
C ALA A 636 25.24 -13.46 1.11
N ARG A 637 24.97 -13.55 2.42
CA ARG A 637 25.73 -14.42 3.34
C ARG A 637 25.62 -15.90 2.95
N ASP A 638 24.41 -16.39 2.70
CA ASP A 638 24.20 -17.79 2.35
C ASP A 638 24.92 -18.18 1.07
N ARG A 639 24.91 -17.28 0.07
CA ARG A 639 25.67 -17.45 -1.17
C ARG A 639 27.18 -17.49 -0.90
N TYR A 640 27.69 -16.57 -0.10
CA TYR A 640 29.11 -16.54 0.26
C TYR A 640 29.53 -17.83 0.98
N ARG A 641 28.69 -18.36 1.86
CA ARG A 641 28.91 -19.64 2.55
C ARG A 641 28.91 -20.83 1.58
N GLU A 642 27.97 -20.87 0.62
CA GLU A 642 27.90 -21.94 -0.39
C GLU A 642 29.11 -21.93 -1.34
N TRP A 643 29.60 -20.73 -1.68
CA TRP A 643 30.71 -20.54 -2.62
C TRP A 643 32.09 -20.77 -2.03
N SER A 644 32.24 -20.56 -0.73
CA SER A 644 33.53 -20.61 -0.05
C SER A 644 33.93 -22.06 0.27
N SER A 645 34.37 -22.82 -0.73
CA SER A 645 34.83 -24.21 -0.57
C SER A 645 36.03 -24.35 0.38
N GLN A 646 36.83 -23.30 0.54
CA GLN A 646 37.98 -23.22 1.45
C GLN A 646 37.63 -22.64 2.84
N GLY A 647 36.34 -22.46 3.13
CA GLY A 647 35.86 -21.85 4.36
C GLY A 647 35.75 -20.32 4.29
N VAL A 648 34.82 -19.79 5.09
CA VAL A 648 34.51 -18.36 5.17
C VAL A 648 35.54 -17.59 5.99
N HIS A 649 35.81 -16.34 5.62
CA HIS A 649 36.74 -15.47 6.33
C HIS A 649 36.16 -14.95 7.64
N ARG A 650 36.89 -15.12 8.75
CA ARG A 650 36.44 -14.74 10.10
C ARG A 650 35.97 -13.28 10.18
N ASP A 651 36.83 -12.35 9.78
CA ASP A 651 36.55 -10.93 9.99
C ASP A 651 35.41 -10.41 9.11
N LEU A 652 35.18 -11.00 7.92
CA LEU A 652 34.06 -10.63 7.04
C LEU A 652 32.74 -11.10 7.62
N ILE A 653 32.71 -12.30 8.22
CA ILE A 653 31.51 -12.81 8.91
C ILE A 653 31.19 -12.00 10.16
N LEU A 654 32.20 -11.65 10.97
CA LEU A 654 31.98 -10.79 12.13
C LEU A 654 31.49 -9.39 11.72
N GLN A 655 32.08 -8.83 10.66
CA GLN A 655 31.64 -7.55 10.09
C GLN A 655 30.21 -7.64 9.53
N PHE A 656 29.84 -8.76 8.91
CA PHE A 656 28.47 -9.02 8.46
C PHE A 656 27.50 -9.04 9.63
N ILE A 657 27.80 -9.77 10.71
CA ILE A 657 26.93 -9.86 11.89
C ILE A 657 26.73 -8.47 12.49
N GLU A 658 27.83 -7.70 12.67
CA GLU A 658 27.77 -6.33 13.18
C GLU A 658 26.88 -5.44 12.32
N ARG A 659 27.10 -5.44 10.99
CA ARG A 659 26.32 -4.62 10.05
C ARG A 659 24.85 -5.05 9.98
N GLN A 660 24.57 -6.35 9.94
CA GLN A 660 23.22 -6.90 9.92
C GLN A 660 22.42 -6.46 11.15
N VAL A 661 23.04 -6.49 12.34
CA VAL A 661 22.41 -6.03 13.59
C VAL A 661 22.09 -4.54 13.54
N LEU A 662 23.00 -3.72 13.01
CA LEU A 662 22.77 -2.28 12.85
C LEU A 662 21.62 -1.98 11.88
N LEU A 663 21.55 -2.67 10.73
CA LEU A 663 20.48 -2.51 9.75
C LEU A 663 19.11 -2.96 10.28
N LEU A 664 19.09 -3.97 11.14
CA LEU A 664 17.87 -4.54 11.72
C LEU A 664 17.40 -3.80 12.99
N ALA A 665 18.28 -3.03 13.65
CA ALA A 665 18.01 -2.33 14.91
C ALA A 665 16.73 -1.45 14.92
N PRO A 666 16.35 -0.75 13.83
CA PRO A 666 15.09 0.00 13.79
C PRO A 666 13.84 -0.87 13.87
N ILE A 667 13.90 -2.11 13.36
CA ILE A 667 12.76 -3.03 13.27
C ILE A 667 12.73 -3.97 14.47
N CYS A 668 13.82 -4.71 14.73
CA CYS A 668 13.95 -5.70 15.81
C CYS A 668 15.05 -5.30 16.82
N PRO A 669 14.83 -4.25 17.62
CA PRO A 669 15.88 -3.74 18.51
C PRO A 669 16.25 -4.67 19.66
N HIS A 670 15.34 -5.53 20.14
CA HIS A 670 15.63 -6.35 21.32
C HIS A 670 16.56 -7.50 20.98
N LEU A 671 16.30 -8.19 19.86
CA LEU A 671 17.20 -9.18 19.29
C LEU A 671 18.54 -8.55 18.92
N GLY A 672 18.51 -7.38 18.26
CA GLY A 672 19.72 -6.64 17.91
C GLY A 672 20.58 -6.34 19.13
N GLU A 673 19.98 -5.82 20.21
CA GLU A 673 20.69 -5.52 21.46
C GLU A 673 21.26 -6.78 22.12
N HIS A 674 20.55 -7.91 22.05
CA HIS A 674 21.05 -9.19 22.55
C HIS A 674 22.27 -9.67 21.77
N ILE A 675 22.21 -9.66 20.43
CA ILE A 675 23.34 -10.05 19.58
C ILE A 675 24.52 -9.07 19.75
N TRP A 676 24.25 -7.77 19.89
CA TRP A 676 25.27 -6.76 20.13
C TRP A 676 26.08 -7.04 21.41
N LYS A 677 25.42 -7.52 22.47
CA LYS A 677 26.08 -7.99 23.70
C LYS A 677 26.85 -9.29 23.48
N LEU A 678 26.34 -10.23 22.69
CA LEU A 678 27.06 -11.47 22.35
C LEU A 678 28.35 -11.20 21.57
N LEU A 679 28.38 -10.13 20.76
CA LEU A 679 29.60 -9.66 20.09
C LEU A 679 30.63 -9.03 21.03
N GLY A 680 30.33 -8.88 22.33
CA GLY A 680 31.22 -8.29 23.33
C GLY A 680 31.33 -6.78 23.27
N LYS A 681 30.36 -6.08 22.66
CA LYS A 681 30.35 -4.62 22.59
C LYS A 681 29.83 -4.03 23.91
N GLU A 682 30.57 -3.08 24.50
CA GLU A 682 30.23 -2.49 25.80
C GLU A 682 29.11 -1.42 25.73
N SER A 683 29.00 -0.71 24.60
CA SER A 683 27.99 0.32 24.41
C SER A 683 26.65 -0.26 23.98
N LEU A 684 25.53 0.33 24.42
CA LEU A 684 24.19 -0.02 23.92
C LEU A 684 24.09 0.15 22.40
N LEU A 685 23.39 -0.76 21.73
CA LEU A 685 23.14 -0.68 20.28
C LEU A 685 22.44 0.63 19.90
N MET A 686 21.60 1.15 20.81
CA MET A 686 20.89 2.43 20.64
C MET A 686 21.80 3.65 20.45
N ARG A 687 23.07 3.57 20.85
CA ARG A 687 24.07 4.63 20.68
C ARG A 687 25.03 4.37 19.51
N ALA A 688 24.91 3.22 18.84
CA ALA A 688 25.75 2.90 17.71
C ALA A 688 25.42 3.80 16.51
N SER A 689 26.45 4.11 15.72
CA SER A 689 26.31 4.85 14.47
C SER A 689 25.84 3.93 13.34
N TRP A 690 25.18 4.50 12.34
CA TRP A 690 24.81 3.77 11.13
C TRP A 690 26.06 3.23 10.41
N PRO A 691 26.03 2.00 9.86
CA PRO A 691 27.19 1.40 9.21
C PRO A 691 27.61 2.21 7.98
N VAL A 692 28.87 2.61 7.94
CA VAL A 692 29.43 3.31 6.78
C VAL A 692 29.72 2.29 5.66
N PRO A 693 29.12 2.44 4.47
CA PRO A 693 29.39 1.54 3.35
C PRO A 693 30.79 1.82 2.79
N GLY A 694 31.56 0.75 2.51
CA GLY A 694 32.82 0.86 1.80
C GLY A 694 32.65 1.12 0.30
N GLU A 695 33.72 0.94 -0.47
CA GLU A 695 33.66 0.98 -1.93
C GLU A 695 32.81 -0.18 -2.47
N VAL A 696 32.11 0.09 -3.58
CA VAL A 696 31.25 -0.88 -4.26
C VAL A 696 31.81 -1.07 -5.66
N ASP A 697 32.33 -2.26 -5.94
CA ASP A 697 32.77 -2.63 -7.28
C ASP A 697 31.59 -3.23 -8.07
N GLU A 698 30.94 -2.40 -8.88
CA GLU A 698 29.80 -2.81 -9.71
C GLU A 698 30.19 -3.89 -10.74
N VAL A 699 31.41 -3.83 -11.28
CA VAL A 699 31.89 -4.79 -12.28
C VAL A 699 32.02 -6.17 -11.64
N LEU A 700 32.53 -6.20 -10.41
CA LEU A 700 32.69 -7.42 -9.64
C LEU A 700 31.34 -8.02 -9.22
N LEU A 701 30.35 -7.20 -8.84
CA LEU A 701 28.98 -7.67 -8.58
C LEU A 701 28.31 -8.27 -9.82
N ARG A 702 28.49 -7.64 -10.99
CA ARG A 702 27.98 -8.16 -12.27
C ARG A 702 28.66 -9.48 -12.65
N SER A 703 29.97 -9.59 -12.44
CA SER A 703 30.72 -10.83 -12.69
C SER A 703 30.22 -11.99 -11.80
N SER A 704 29.88 -11.70 -10.55
CA SER A 704 29.25 -12.65 -9.63
C SER A 704 27.85 -13.07 -10.11
N GLN A 705 27.02 -12.12 -10.54
CA GLN A 705 25.69 -12.42 -11.08
C GLN A 705 25.77 -13.26 -12.36
N PHE A 706 26.78 -13.02 -13.21
CA PHE A 706 27.07 -13.82 -14.39
C PHE A 706 27.42 -15.27 -14.03
N LEU A 707 28.29 -15.48 -13.03
CA LEU A 707 28.61 -16.81 -12.52
C LEU A 707 27.34 -17.53 -12.02
N MET A 708 26.49 -16.85 -11.24
CA MET A 708 25.23 -17.40 -10.73
C MET A 708 24.27 -17.80 -11.83
N ASN A 709 24.06 -16.92 -12.81
CA ASN A 709 23.18 -17.19 -13.94
C ASN A 709 23.68 -18.39 -14.77
N THR A 710 24.99 -18.50 -14.95
CA THR A 710 25.64 -19.62 -15.64
C THR A 710 25.48 -20.93 -14.86
N ALA A 711 25.70 -20.91 -13.54
CA ALA A 711 25.48 -22.06 -12.67
C ALA A 711 24.02 -22.54 -12.71
N ARG A 712 23.06 -21.62 -12.68
CA ARG A 712 21.62 -21.92 -12.79
C ARG A 712 21.28 -22.54 -14.16
N ASP A 713 21.79 -21.97 -15.24
CA ASP A 713 21.57 -22.51 -16.60
C ASP A 713 22.16 -23.92 -16.75
N LEU A 714 23.38 -24.15 -16.22
CA LEU A 714 24.00 -25.46 -16.16
C LEU A 714 23.15 -26.48 -15.38
N ARG A 715 22.65 -26.11 -14.19
CA ARG A 715 21.76 -26.96 -13.38
C ARG A 715 20.49 -27.34 -14.17
N LEU A 716 19.85 -26.36 -14.81
CA LEU A 716 18.63 -26.59 -15.60
C LEU A 716 18.86 -27.51 -16.80
N ARG A 717 19.95 -27.30 -17.56
CA ARG A 717 20.30 -28.17 -18.69
C ARG A 717 20.66 -29.58 -18.25
N LEU A 718 21.35 -29.73 -17.12
CA LEU A 718 21.67 -31.04 -16.55
C LEU A 718 20.40 -31.81 -16.15
N ILE A 719 19.44 -31.13 -15.51
CA ILE A 719 18.12 -31.72 -15.18
C ILE A 719 17.40 -32.16 -16.46
N ALA A 720 17.33 -31.30 -17.47
CA ALA A 720 16.68 -31.61 -18.74
C ALA A 720 17.30 -32.83 -19.44
N LEU A 721 18.63 -32.97 -19.40
CA LEU A 721 19.34 -34.14 -19.93
C LEU A 721 19.04 -35.42 -19.14
N LYS A 722 19.04 -35.35 -17.81
CA LYS A 722 18.70 -36.48 -16.92
C LYS A 722 17.24 -36.93 -17.10
N GLU A 723 16.32 -36.01 -17.39
CA GLU A 723 14.92 -36.33 -17.70
C GLU A 723 14.75 -36.93 -19.10
N ALA A 724 15.46 -36.38 -20.09
CA ALA A 724 15.46 -36.91 -21.45
C ALA A 724 15.98 -38.36 -21.52
N SER A 725 16.97 -38.71 -20.67
CA SER A 725 17.48 -40.09 -20.56
C SER A 725 16.52 -41.08 -19.90
N LYS A 726 15.46 -40.62 -19.21
CA LYS A 726 14.48 -41.48 -18.52
C LYS A 726 13.26 -41.87 -19.37
N LYS A 727 13.03 -41.24 -20.53
CA LYS A 727 11.90 -41.56 -21.42
C LYS A 727 12.32 -42.57 -22.51
N PRO A 728 11.67 -43.74 -22.63
CA PRO A 728 11.94 -44.65 -23.74
C PRO A 728 11.45 -44.02 -25.06
N GLN A 729 12.36 -43.78 -26.00
CA GLN A 729 11.98 -43.27 -27.32
C GLN A 729 11.32 -44.38 -28.16
N LYS A 730 9.98 -44.39 -28.21
CA LYS A 730 9.27 -45.01 -29.34
C LYS A 730 9.27 -44.04 -30.53
N GLY A 731 10.16 -44.27 -31.49
CA GLY A 731 9.94 -43.91 -32.90
C GLY A 731 10.24 -42.48 -33.38
N LYS A 732 11.40 -41.88 -33.07
CA LYS A 732 11.91 -40.73 -33.86
C LYS A 732 13.41 -40.81 -34.14
N LYS A 733 13.78 -40.51 -35.39
CA LYS A 733 15.16 -40.30 -35.87
C LYS A 733 15.74 -39.02 -35.23
N GLY A 734 16.43 -39.15 -34.11
CA GLY A 734 17.26 -38.11 -33.50
C GLY A 734 18.62 -38.71 -33.09
N PRO A 735 19.64 -37.88 -32.81
CA PRO A 735 20.95 -38.39 -32.39
C PRO A 735 20.81 -39.18 -31.08
N PRO A 736 21.61 -40.25 -30.90
CA PRO A 736 21.44 -41.20 -29.81
C PRO A 736 21.55 -40.51 -28.45
N VAL A 737 20.64 -40.86 -27.53
CA VAL A 737 20.71 -40.47 -26.12
C VAL A 737 21.99 -41.09 -25.52
N PRO A 738 22.82 -40.32 -24.79
CA PRO A 738 24.01 -40.89 -24.15
C PRO A 738 23.60 -41.99 -23.18
N THR A 739 24.17 -43.19 -23.36
CA THR A 739 23.92 -44.40 -22.56
C THR A 739 24.53 -44.34 -21.15
N LYS A 740 25.39 -43.34 -20.87
CA LYS A 740 26.01 -43.08 -19.57
C LYS A 740 25.66 -41.66 -19.07
N PRO A 741 25.49 -41.46 -17.75
CA PRO A 741 25.31 -40.11 -17.18
C PRO A 741 26.52 -39.22 -17.51
N PRO A 742 26.32 -37.92 -17.73
CA PRO A 742 27.42 -37.01 -18.07
C PRO A 742 28.39 -36.85 -16.90
N THR A 743 29.69 -37.00 -17.15
CA THR A 743 30.75 -36.85 -16.14
C THR A 743 31.38 -35.45 -16.17
N HIS A 744 31.46 -34.82 -17.35
CA HIS A 744 32.06 -33.51 -17.55
C HIS A 744 31.09 -32.53 -18.22
N ALA A 745 31.25 -31.23 -17.94
CA ALA A 745 30.62 -30.17 -18.72
C ALA A 745 31.70 -29.33 -19.42
N ILE A 746 31.44 -28.93 -20.66
CA ILE A 746 32.27 -27.98 -21.41
C ILE A 746 31.45 -26.70 -21.56
N VAL A 747 31.99 -25.59 -21.06
CA VAL A 747 31.40 -24.25 -21.14
C VAL A 747 32.19 -23.43 -22.16
N TYR A 748 31.51 -22.99 -23.22
CA TYR A 748 32.08 -22.16 -24.27
C TYR A 748 31.73 -20.69 -24.02
N ILE A 749 32.75 -19.84 -24.14
CA ILE A 749 32.66 -18.38 -23.96
C ILE A 749 33.06 -17.68 -25.26
N ALA A 750 32.27 -16.72 -25.72
CA ALA A 750 32.59 -15.91 -26.89
C ALA A 750 33.31 -14.61 -26.45
N LYS A 751 34.45 -14.29 -27.08
CA LYS A 751 35.18 -13.03 -26.84
C LYS A 751 34.45 -11.81 -27.44
N SER A 752 33.76 -12.03 -28.55
CA SER A 752 33.02 -11.00 -29.28
C SER A 752 31.68 -11.53 -29.75
N TYR A 753 30.72 -10.63 -29.96
CA TYR A 753 29.45 -10.97 -30.58
C TYR A 753 29.65 -11.59 -31.98
N PRO A 754 28.82 -12.57 -32.39
CA PRO A 754 28.79 -13.07 -33.76
C PRO A 754 28.60 -11.94 -34.78
N PRO A 755 29.13 -12.05 -36.01
CA PRO A 755 29.13 -10.96 -36.99
C PRO A 755 27.77 -10.31 -37.26
N TRP A 756 26.68 -11.08 -37.25
CA TRP A 756 25.33 -10.56 -37.44
C TRP A 756 24.79 -9.82 -36.19
N GLN A 757 25.16 -10.26 -34.99
CA GLN A 757 24.79 -9.59 -33.73
C GLN A 757 25.58 -8.29 -33.54
N ASP A 758 26.88 -8.28 -33.88
CA ASP A 758 27.73 -7.09 -33.86
C ASP A 758 27.22 -6.02 -34.85
N ALA A 759 26.80 -6.43 -36.04
CA ALA A 759 26.20 -5.53 -37.02
C ALA A 759 24.87 -4.92 -36.53
N VAL A 760 24.03 -5.72 -35.87
CA VAL A 760 22.77 -5.24 -35.27
C VAL A 760 23.07 -4.25 -34.13
N LEU A 761 24.02 -4.54 -33.24
CA LEU A 761 24.41 -3.65 -32.14
C LEU A 761 24.95 -2.31 -32.66
N LYS A 762 25.77 -2.31 -33.71
CA LYS A 762 26.25 -1.08 -34.36
C LYS A 762 25.11 -0.22 -34.91
N CYS A 763 24.16 -0.83 -35.62
CA CYS A 763 22.97 -0.12 -36.10
C CYS A 763 22.13 0.42 -34.94
N LEU A 764 21.86 -0.39 -33.91
CA LEU A 764 21.06 0.05 -32.75
C LEU A 764 21.72 1.20 -31.99
N LYS A 765 23.05 1.15 -31.79
CA LYS A 765 23.79 2.22 -31.12
C LYS A 765 23.72 3.52 -31.91
N LYS A 766 23.94 3.45 -33.23
CA LYS A 766 23.81 4.60 -34.14
C LYS A 766 22.40 5.20 -34.08
N MET A 767 21.37 4.36 -34.19
CA MET A 767 19.96 4.82 -34.15
C MET A 767 19.57 5.41 -32.78
N HIS A 768 20.16 4.92 -31.69
CA HIS A 768 19.92 5.44 -30.35
C HIS A 768 20.58 6.81 -30.14
N GLU A 769 21.81 7.00 -30.66
CA GLU A 769 22.52 8.28 -30.62
C GLU A 769 21.84 9.34 -31.51
N GLU A 770 21.35 8.95 -32.70
CA GLU A 770 20.66 9.84 -33.64
C GLU A 770 19.26 10.28 -33.16
N ASN A 771 18.64 9.55 -32.23
CA ASN A 771 17.27 9.77 -31.77
C ASN A 771 17.20 10.16 -30.28
N ASN A 772 18.08 11.09 -29.86
CA ASN A 772 18.11 11.66 -28.49
C ASN A 772 18.12 10.61 -27.36
N ASN A 773 18.94 9.57 -27.48
CA ASN A 773 19.03 8.47 -26.51
C ASN A 773 17.72 7.68 -26.33
N SER A 774 16.98 7.49 -27.42
CA SER A 774 15.76 6.68 -27.42
C SER A 774 15.70 5.78 -28.65
N PHE A 775 15.19 4.56 -28.48
CA PHE A 775 15.07 3.64 -29.61
C PHE A 775 13.88 4.01 -30.52
N PRO A 776 14.08 4.05 -31.85
CA PRO A 776 12.99 4.20 -32.81
C PRO A 776 11.97 3.06 -32.73
N GLU A 777 10.81 3.26 -33.37
CA GLU A 777 9.80 2.21 -33.53
C GLU A 777 10.41 0.96 -34.18
N ASN A 778 9.92 -0.21 -33.74
CA ASN A 778 10.40 -1.51 -34.24
C ASN A 778 10.31 -1.63 -35.77
N LYS A 779 9.36 -0.93 -36.42
CA LYS A 779 9.24 -0.90 -37.90
C LYS A 779 10.43 -0.22 -38.57
N VAL A 780 10.93 0.87 -38.00
CA VAL A 780 12.08 1.63 -38.53
C VAL A 780 13.36 0.81 -38.35
N ILE A 781 13.54 0.20 -37.17
CA ILE A 781 14.67 -0.70 -36.88
C ILE A 781 14.69 -1.88 -37.85
N VAL A 782 13.55 -2.49 -38.14
CA VAL A 782 13.45 -3.59 -39.14
C VAL A 782 13.78 -3.10 -40.55
N GLY A 783 13.33 -1.89 -40.92
CA GLY A 783 13.59 -1.29 -42.23
C GLY A 783 15.10 -1.15 -42.49
N GLU A 784 15.84 -0.66 -41.50
CA GLU A 784 17.27 -0.41 -41.59
C GLU A 784 18.11 -1.69 -41.42
N LEU A 785 17.71 -2.62 -40.55
CA LEU A 785 18.40 -3.91 -40.43
C LEU A 785 18.24 -4.79 -41.67
N LYS A 786 17.20 -4.58 -42.49
CA LYS A 786 17.04 -5.26 -43.79
C LYS A 786 18.03 -4.80 -44.85
N THR A 787 18.62 -3.60 -44.73
CA THR A 787 19.59 -3.10 -45.72
C THR A 787 20.99 -3.66 -45.47
N VAL A 788 21.25 -4.26 -44.30
CA VAL A 788 22.54 -4.86 -43.94
C VAL A 788 22.65 -6.31 -44.42
N ASP A 789 23.51 -6.58 -45.40
CA ASP A 789 23.62 -7.89 -46.07
C ASP A 789 23.94 -9.06 -45.13
N VAL A 790 24.76 -8.83 -44.09
CA VAL A 790 25.13 -9.83 -43.08
C VAL A 790 23.93 -10.27 -42.21
N VAL A 791 22.93 -9.40 -42.07
CA VAL A 791 21.76 -9.59 -41.18
C VAL A 791 20.59 -10.24 -41.94
N LYS A 792 20.52 -10.09 -43.27
CA LYS A 792 19.45 -10.63 -44.13
C LYS A 792 19.21 -12.13 -43.93
N LYS A 793 20.27 -12.93 -43.76
CA LYS A 793 20.18 -14.39 -43.55
C LYS A 793 19.61 -14.77 -42.17
N PHE A 794 19.66 -13.87 -41.19
CA PHE A 794 19.30 -14.14 -39.79
C PHE A 794 18.06 -13.38 -39.31
N MET A 795 17.29 -12.75 -40.21
CA MET A 795 16.15 -11.88 -39.86
C MET A 795 15.14 -12.48 -38.87
N LYS A 796 14.94 -13.80 -38.87
CA LYS A 796 14.06 -14.49 -37.88
C LYS A 796 14.59 -14.40 -36.44
N LYS A 797 15.90 -14.30 -36.23
CA LYS A 797 16.59 -14.20 -34.93
C LYS A 797 16.87 -12.75 -34.49
N VAL A 798 16.80 -11.81 -35.43
CA VAL A 798 17.18 -10.40 -35.21
C VAL A 798 16.23 -9.68 -34.27
N MET A 799 14.91 -9.80 -34.48
CA MET A 799 13.94 -9.08 -33.63
C MET A 799 13.93 -9.54 -32.16
N PRO A 800 13.98 -10.85 -31.85
CA PRO A 800 14.18 -11.31 -30.48
C PRO A 800 15.47 -10.75 -29.85
N PHE A 801 16.56 -10.64 -30.64
CA PHE A 801 17.81 -10.07 -30.15
C PHE A 801 17.70 -8.56 -29.91
N VAL A 802 17.07 -7.79 -30.80
CA VAL A 802 16.81 -6.35 -30.63
C VAL A 802 15.99 -6.11 -29.36
N GLN A 803 14.93 -6.90 -29.14
CA GLN A 803 14.09 -6.79 -27.95
C GLN A 803 14.90 -7.06 -26.67
N HIS A 804 15.71 -8.12 -26.67
CA HIS A 804 16.63 -8.44 -25.56
C HIS A 804 17.63 -7.30 -25.27
N ILE A 805 18.13 -6.62 -26.31
CA ILE A 805 19.03 -5.47 -26.13
C ILE A 805 18.27 -4.25 -25.61
N LYS A 806 17.04 -3.98 -26.06
CA LYS A 806 16.20 -2.91 -25.50
C LYS A 806 15.95 -3.12 -24.01
N GLU A 807 15.65 -4.35 -23.60
CA GLU A 807 15.48 -4.72 -22.19
C GLU A 807 16.78 -4.52 -21.40
N LYS A 808 17.92 -4.98 -21.93
CA LYS A 808 19.24 -4.73 -21.31
C LYS A 808 19.55 -3.24 -21.18
N VAL A 809 19.23 -2.43 -22.18
CA VAL A 809 19.52 -0.99 -22.15
C VAL A 809 18.58 -0.25 -21.19
N THR A 810 17.35 -0.74 -21.01
CA THR A 810 16.43 -0.22 -20.00
C THR A 810 16.94 -0.53 -18.59
N ALA A 811 17.56 -1.70 -18.38
CA ALA A 811 18.10 -2.12 -17.10
C ALA A 811 19.48 -1.50 -16.77
N ASP A 812 20.42 -1.53 -17.72
CA ASP A 812 21.84 -1.21 -17.52
C ASP A 812 22.29 0.09 -18.23
N GLY A 813 21.38 0.80 -18.91
CA GLY A 813 21.67 1.98 -19.71
C GLY A 813 22.39 1.66 -21.03
N ILE A 814 23.08 2.67 -21.60
CA ILE A 814 23.81 2.56 -22.89
C ILE A 814 24.85 1.41 -22.88
N ARG A 815 25.37 1.06 -21.69
CA ARG A 815 26.32 -0.04 -21.48
C ARG A 815 25.77 -1.40 -21.89
N GLY A 816 24.44 -1.56 -21.92
CA GLY A 816 23.77 -2.76 -22.44
C GLY A 816 24.03 -3.06 -23.93
N MET A 817 24.61 -2.10 -24.67
CA MET A 817 25.02 -2.23 -26.08
C MET A 817 26.54 -2.43 -26.27
N ASP A 818 27.31 -2.58 -25.19
CA ASP A 818 28.75 -2.76 -25.30
C ASP A 818 29.12 -4.08 -25.98
N ARG A 819 30.17 -4.01 -26.80
CA ARG A 819 30.56 -5.09 -27.73
C ARG A 819 31.40 -6.18 -27.06
N THR A 820 31.95 -5.87 -25.90
CA THR A 820 32.82 -6.72 -25.07
C THR A 820 32.32 -6.66 -23.63
N SER A 821 32.51 -7.76 -22.90
CA SER A 821 32.20 -7.78 -21.47
C SER A 821 33.16 -6.85 -20.70
N GLU A 822 32.65 -6.21 -19.65
CA GLU A 822 33.41 -5.31 -18.77
C GLU A 822 34.41 -6.07 -17.87
N PHE A 823 34.24 -7.39 -17.76
CA PHE A 823 35.08 -8.28 -16.97
C PHE A 823 35.47 -9.52 -17.79
N ASP A 824 36.56 -10.16 -17.41
CA ASP A 824 37.01 -11.41 -18.03
C ASP A 824 36.08 -12.56 -17.60
N GLU A 825 35.16 -12.93 -18.49
CA GLU A 825 34.21 -14.02 -18.28
C GLU A 825 34.90 -15.36 -18.01
N LYS A 826 36.01 -15.65 -18.69
CA LYS A 826 36.74 -16.91 -18.52
C LYS A 826 37.35 -16.96 -17.12
N LYS A 827 38.10 -15.93 -16.74
CA LYS A 827 38.71 -15.83 -15.42
C LYS A 827 37.68 -15.88 -14.29
N THR A 828 36.51 -15.27 -14.51
CA THR A 828 35.39 -15.28 -13.56
C THR A 828 34.85 -16.71 -13.37
N LEU A 829 34.58 -17.45 -14.44
CA LEU A 829 34.13 -18.85 -14.33
C LEU A 829 35.21 -19.76 -13.75
N GLU A 830 36.48 -19.55 -14.09
CA GLU A 830 37.61 -20.29 -13.52
C GLU A 830 37.72 -20.10 -12.00
N SER A 831 37.49 -18.88 -11.50
CA SER A 831 37.49 -18.60 -10.07
C SER A 831 36.35 -19.28 -9.29
N GLY A 832 35.27 -19.69 -9.98
CA GLY A 832 34.13 -20.40 -9.42
C GLY A 832 34.05 -21.87 -9.79
N LEU A 833 35.11 -22.45 -10.37
CA LEU A 833 35.11 -23.81 -10.92
C LEU A 833 34.84 -24.88 -9.86
N ASP A 834 35.45 -24.75 -8.68
CA ASP A 834 35.25 -25.67 -7.54
C ASP A 834 33.78 -25.71 -7.10
N TYR A 835 33.13 -24.54 -7.05
CA TYR A 835 31.70 -24.41 -6.75
C TYR A 835 30.84 -25.03 -7.85
N LEU A 836 31.14 -24.78 -9.13
CA LEU A 836 30.39 -25.35 -10.25
C LEU A 836 30.46 -26.88 -10.27
N VAL A 837 31.66 -27.45 -10.05
CA VAL A 837 31.87 -28.91 -10.01
C VAL A 837 31.13 -29.55 -8.85
N SER A 838 31.27 -28.99 -7.64
CA SER A 838 30.63 -29.53 -6.43
C SER A 838 29.11 -29.40 -6.49
N SER A 839 28.61 -28.26 -6.93
CA SER A 839 27.18 -27.99 -7.02
C SER A 839 26.46 -28.82 -8.07
N LEU A 840 27.09 -29.06 -9.23
CA LEU A 840 26.48 -29.80 -10.33
C LEU A 840 26.64 -31.31 -10.16
N ASP A 841 27.40 -31.74 -9.15
CA ASP A 841 27.83 -33.11 -8.92
C ASP A 841 28.49 -33.73 -10.18
N LEU A 842 29.32 -32.93 -10.84
CA LEU A 842 30.13 -33.37 -11.97
C LEU A 842 31.54 -33.76 -11.48
N GLU A 843 32.32 -34.34 -12.36
CA GLU A 843 33.73 -34.67 -12.10
C GLU A 843 34.67 -33.56 -12.56
N GLY A 844 34.26 -32.82 -13.59
CA GLY A 844 35.02 -31.67 -14.09
C GLY A 844 34.19 -30.74 -14.95
N VAL A 845 34.58 -29.46 -14.98
CA VAL A 845 34.04 -28.44 -15.87
C VAL A 845 35.21 -27.84 -16.66
N GLU A 846 35.19 -27.97 -17.99
CA GLU A 846 36.18 -27.37 -18.87
C GLU A 846 35.65 -26.06 -19.45
N ILE A 847 36.43 -24.98 -19.36
CA ILE A 847 36.06 -23.66 -19.90
C ILE A 847 36.91 -23.40 -21.15
N LYS A 848 36.25 -23.27 -22.31
CA LYS A 848 36.90 -23.06 -23.61
C LYS A 848 36.38 -21.80 -24.29
N TYR A 849 37.16 -21.25 -25.21
CA TYR A 849 36.65 -20.19 -26.08
C TYR A 849 35.78 -20.79 -27.18
N SER A 850 34.79 -20.03 -27.66
CA SER A 850 33.89 -20.48 -28.72
C SER A 850 34.63 -20.80 -30.02
N GLU A 851 35.80 -20.20 -30.26
CA GLU A 851 36.71 -20.48 -31.38
C GLU A 851 37.07 -21.98 -31.48
N ASP A 852 37.14 -22.68 -30.35
CA ASP A 852 37.47 -24.11 -30.28
C ASP A 852 36.23 -25.03 -30.45
N ALA A 853 35.05 -24.46 -30.69
CA ALA A 853 33.78 -25.16 -30.78
C ALA A 853 33.32 -25.39 -32.23
N THR A 854 32.31 -26.23 -32.42
CA THR A 854 31.66 -26.42 -33.73
C THR A 854 30.97 -25.12 -34.22
N GLU A 855 30.83 -24.94 -35.55
CA GLU A 855 30.21 -23.74 -36.16
C GLU A 855 28.83 -23.40 -35.57
N LYS A 856 28.04 -24.41 -35.20
CA LYS A 856 26.72 -24.22 -34.56
C LYS A 856 26.80 -23.58 -33.17
N ILE A 857 27.83 -23.91 -32.40
CA ILE A 857 28.07 -23.36 -31.06
C ILE A 857 28.63 -21.95 -31.20
N GLN A 858 29.53 -21.72 -32.16
CA GLN A 858 30.05 -20.39 -32.49
C GLN A 858 28.95 -19.39 -32.87
N GLU A 859 27.92 -19.82 -33.63
CA GLU A 859 26.81 -18.96 -34.02
C GLU A 859 25.84 -18.65 -32.86
N GLN A 860 25.77 -19.52 -31.85
CA GLN A 860 24.83 -19.42 -30.72
C GLN A 860 25.45 -18.79 -29.47
N CYS A 861 26.76 -18.87 -29.30
CA CYS A 861 27.47 -18.32 -28.16
C CYS A 861 27.67 -16.81 -28.33
N ALA A 862 27.44 -16.05 -27.26
CA ALA A 862 27.62 -14.61 -27.24
C ALA A 862 28.15 -14.16 -25.87
N PRO A 863 28.87 -13.02 -25.79
CA PRO A 863 29.28 -12.45 -24.51
C PRO A 863 28.09 -12.29 -23.54
N GLY A 864 28.29 -12.70 -22.29
CA GLY A 864 27.28 -12.72 -21.23
C GLY A 864 26.28 -13.89 -21.31
N LYS A 865 26.36 -14.74 -22.33
CA LYS A 865 25.52 -15.94 -22.54
C LYS A 865 26.39 -17.13 -22.97
N PRO A 866 27.09 -17.79 -22.04
CA PRO A 866 27.93 -18.93 -22.36
C PRO A 866 27.09 -20.10 -22.85
N PHE A 867 27.66 -20.90 -23.75
CA PHE A 867 27.01 -22.11 -24.23
C PHE A 867 27.63 -23.33 -23.54
N SER A 868 26.82 -24.14 -22.87
CA SER A 868 27.29 -25.35 -22.20
C SER A 868 26.84 -26.62 -22.91
N SER A 869 27.76 -27.60 -22.98
CA SER A 869 27.53 -28.95 -23.47
C SER A 869 28.04 -29.97 -22.46
N PHE A 870 27.35 -31.09 -22.30
CA PHE A 870 27.75 -32.16 -21.39
C PHE A 870 28.39 -33.30 -22.17
N VAL A 871 29.45 -33.88 -21.61
CA VAL A 871 30.22 -34.96 -22.21
C VAL A 871 30.41 -36.07 -21.17
N ALA A 872 30.22 -37.32 -21.59
CA ALA A 872 30.69 -38.47 -20.83
C ALA A 872 32.06 -38.86 -21.38
N LYS A 873 33.13 -38.64 -20.60
CA LYS A 873 34.46 -39.15 -20.96
C LYS A 873 34.46 -40.69 -20.93
N PRO A 874 35.20 -41.36 -21.83
CA PRO A 874 35.36 -42.81 -21.77
C PRO A 874 35.94 -43.24 -20.41
N SER A 875 35.38 -44.31 -19.84
CA SER A 875 35.75 -44.83 -18.52
C SER A 875 35.97 -46.34 -18.58
N VAL A 876 36.94 -46.83 -17.80
CA VAL A 876 37.12 -48.26 -17.47
C VAL A 876 36.84 -48.43 -15.98
N SER A 877 35.94 -49.37 -15.63
CA SER A 877 35.57 -49.62 -14.23
C SER A 877 36.62 -50.47 -13.52
N VAL A 878 37.00 -50.06 -12.31
CA VAL A 878 38.01 -50.72 -11.47
C VAL A 878 37.40 -51.15 -10.16
N HIS A 879 37.70 -52.36 -9.71
CA HIS A 879 37.32 -52.84 -8.39
C HIS A 879 38.32 -52.33 -7.35
N MET A 880 37.86 -51.46 -6.46
CA MET A 880 38.62 -50.90 -5.35
C MET A 880 38.32 -51.68 -4.07
N VAL A 881 39.33 -52.32 -3.49
CA VAL A 881 39.20 -53.12 -2.26
C VAL A 881 39.81 -52.37 -1.07
N ASN A 882 39.13 -52.35 0.07
CA ASN A 882 39.74 -51.86 1.31
C ASN A 882 40.27 -53.04 2.16
N PRO A 883 41.60 -53.20 2.33
CA PRO A 883 42.17 -54.29 3.11
C PRO A 883 42.35 -53.97 4.60
N GLN A 884 41.94 -52.79 5.09
CA GLN A 884 42.17 -52.40 6.49
C GLN A 884 41.23 -53.16 7.44
N PRO A 885 41.78 -53.93 8.41
CA PRO A 885 40.97 -54.64 9.39
C PRO A 885 40.23 -53.63 10.28
N HIS A 886 38.98 -53.97 10.64
CA HIS A 886 38.11 -53.12 11.47
C HIS A 886 37.80 -51.73 10.90
N SER A 887 38.07 -51.48 9.62
CA SER A 887 37.59 -50.29 8.94
C SER A 887 36.12 -50.49 8.52
N GLY A 888 35.28 -49.46 8.65
CA GLY A 888 33.87 -49.50 8.22
C GLY A 888 33.70 -49.35 6.69
N HIS A 889 34.79 -49.44 5.92
CA HIS A 889 34.87 -49.10 4.50
C HIS A 889 34.82 -50.38 3.66
N PHE A 890 33.98 -50.40 2.63
CA PHE A 890 33.74 -51.60 1.80
C PHE A 890 34.41 -51.52 0.43
N SER A 891 34.55 -52.68 -0.21
CA SER A 891 34.94 -52.75 -1.62
C SER A 891 33.89 -52.06 -2.49
N LEU A 892 34.34 -51.30 -3.48
CA LEU A 892 33.50 -50.48 -4.36
C LEU A 892 34.04 -50.48 -5.78
N THR A 893 33.21 -50.15 -6.76
CA THR A 893 33.63 -50.06 -8.17
C THR A 893 33.72 -48.59 -8.56
N VAL A 894 34.90 -48.15 -9.01
CA VAL A 894 35.14 -46.77 -9.46
C VAL A 894 35.47 -46.77 -10.94
N ASP A 895 34.84 -45.87 -11.69
CA ASP A 895 35.20 -45.60 -13.07
C ASP A 895 36.47 -44.73 -13.12
N VAL A 896 37.52 -45.23 -13.78
CA VAL A 896 38.76 -44.51 -14.06
C VAL A 896 38.69 -43.93 -15.48
N LEU A 897 38.94 -42.64 -15.60
CA LEU A 897 38.97 -41.89 -16.85
C LEU A 897 40.42 -41.70 -17.33
N ASP A 898 40.55 -41.46 -18.63
CA ASP A 898 41.83 -41.12 -19.23
C ASP A 898 42.38 -39.79 -18.69
N GLY A 899 43.61 -39.80 -18.19
CA GLY A 899 44.29 -38.64 -17.60
C GLY A 899 43.92 -38.35 -16.14
N ASP A 900 43.23 -39.25 -15.44
CA ASP A 900 42.92 -39.06 -14.03
C ASP A 900 44.16 -39.00 -13.14
N SER A 901 44.12 -38.16 -12.12
CA SER A 901 45.11 -38.16 -11.03
C SER A 901 44.66 -39.05 -9.89
N VAL A 902 45.59 -39.46 -9.02
CA VAL A 902 45.27 -40.16 -7.75
C VAL A 902 44.26 -39.36 -6.92
N VAL A 903 44.37 -38.02 -6.91
CA VAL A 903 43.44 -37.13 -6.20
C VAL A 903 42.04 -37.16 -6.81
N SER A 904 41.92 -37.26 -8.13
CA SER A 904 40.65 -37.38 -8.84
C SER A 904 39.91 -38.66 -8.43
N ILE A 905 40.63 -39.78 -8.37
CA ILE A 905 40.08 -41.09 -7.99
C ILE A 905 39.74 -41.11 -6.50
N ALA A 906 40.58 -40.55 -5.64
CA ALA A 906 40.30 -40.41 -4.21
C ALA A 906 39.01 -39.60 -3.96
N ARG A 907 38.79 -38.51 -4.72
CA ARG A 907 37.53 -37.74 -4.67
C ARG A 907 36.33 -38.58 -5.10
N ARG A 908 36.46 -39.45 -6.10
CA ARG A 908 35.37 -40.38 -6.48
C ARG A 908 35.09 -41.41 -5.39
N ILE A 909 36.12 -41.97 -4.77
CA ILE A 909 35.98 -42.91 -3.64
C ILE A 909 35.19 -42.24 -2.50
N VAL A 910 35.51 -40.99 -2.15
CA VAL A 910 34.78 -40.21 -1.14
C VAL A 910 33.31 -39.95 -1.52
N LYS A 911 33.00 -39.80 -2.82
CA LYS A 911 31.60 -39.67 -3.27
C LYS A 911 30.79 -40.95 -3.04
N TYR A 912 31.41 -42.12 -3.25
CA TYR A 912 30.77 -43.43 -3.04
C TYR A 912 30.73 -43.83 -1.55
N ASP A 913 31.79 -43.55 -0.80
CA ASP A 913 31.89 -43.79 0.64
C ASP A 913 31.90 -42.46 1.42
N ARG A 914 30.70 -42.03 1.81
CA ARG A 914 30.48 -40.79 2.59
C ARG A 914 31.07 -40.84 4.00
N GLY A 915 31.56 -41.99 4.47
CA GLY A 915 32.26 -42.11 5.75
C GLY A 915 33.64 -41.42 5.72
N ILE A 916 34.22 -41.22 4.54
CA ILE A 916 35.51 -40.56 4.35
C ILE A 916 35.27 -39.05 4.16
N LYS A 917 35.79 -38.22 5.08
CA LYS A 917 35.55 -36.76 5.06
C LYS A 917 36.56 -35.96 4.23
N ASP A 918 37.76 -36.50 4.02
CA ASP A 918 38.86 -35.82 3.34
C ASP A 918 39.50 -36.75 2.30
N PRO A 919 39.43 -36.42 0.99
CA PRO A 919 40.08 -37.18 -0.08
C PRO A 919 41.60 -37.31 0.11
N ALA A 920 42.26 -36.37 0.78
CA ALA A 920 43.72 -36.41 0.99
C ALA A 920 44.16 -37.52 1.96
N ARG A 921 43.22 -38.10 2.72
CA ARG A 921 43.47 -39.24 3.62
C ARG A 921 43.39 -40.59 2.89
N VAL A 922 43.01 -40.61 1.62
CA VAL A 922 42.89 -41.84 0.84
C VAL A 922 44.19 -42.11 0.09
N ASP A 923 44.85 -43.21 0.42
CA ASP A 923 45.97 -43.75 -0.36
C ASP A 923 45.48 -44.84 -1.30
N ILE A 924 45.88 -44.77 -2.56
CA ILE A 924 45.58 -45.79 -3.57
C ILE A 924 46.82 -46.66 -3.77
N LEU A 925 46.65 -47.97 -3.74
CA LEU A 925 47.70 -48.96 -3.92
C LEU A 925 47.40 -49.87 -5.11
N HIS A 926 48.45 -50.23 -5.84
CA HIS A 926 48.40 -51.31 -6.83
C HIS A 926 49.06 -52.58 -6.26
N PHE A 927 48.69 -53.74 -6.79
CA PHE A 927 49.32 -55.01 -6.43
C PHE A 927 50.67 -55.17 -7.16
N ASP A 928 51.63 -55.87 -6.53
CA ASP A 928 52.93 -56.18 -7.16
C ASP A 928 52.76 -57.03 -8.43
N ASP A 929 51.81 -57.96 -8.42
CA ASP A 929 51.33 -58.72 -9.58
C ASP A 929 49.86 -58.35 -9.86
N PRO A 930 49.56 -57.65 -10.98
CA PRO A 930 48.21 -57.21 -11.32
C PRO A 930 47.18 -58.33 -11.52
N VAL A 931 47.61 -59.57 -11.80
CA VAL A 931 46.72 -60.69 -12.15
C VAL A 931 46.59 -61.69 -11.00
N LEU A 932 47.71 -62.06 -10.37
CA LEU A 932 47.72 -63.03 -9.27
C LEU A 932 47.62 -62.36 -7.90
N GLY A 933 48.06 -61.11 -7.75
CA GLY A 933 48.05 -60.38 -6.48
C GLY A 933 46.66 -60.27 -5.83
N PRO A 934 45.61 -59.84 -6.56
CA PRO A 934 44.24 -59.80 -6.03
C PRO A 934 43.69 -61.17 -5.58
N ARG A 935 44.30 -62.27 -6.03
CA ARG A 935 43.90 -63.66 -5.74
C ARG A 935 44.68 -64.28 -4.58
N GLN A 936 45.66 -63.57 -4.02
CA GLN A 936 46.42 -64.02 -2.85
C GLN A 936 45.69 -63.66 -1.56
N LEU A 937 45.78 -64.55 -0.56
CA LEU A 937 45.21 -64.31 0.76
C LEU A 937 45.89 -63.08 1.42
N PRO A 938 45.13 -62.04 1.81
CA PRO A 938 45.71 -60.87 2.46
C PRO A 938 46.26 -61.24 3.85
N LYS A 939 47.39 -60.66 4.24
CA LYS A 939 47.91 -60.78 5.61
C LYS A 939 47.14 -59.83 6.52
N PHE A 940 46.56 -60.38 7.58
CA PHE A 940 45.71 -59.62 8.52
C PHE A 940 46.47 -58.50 9.24
N ASP A 941 47.74 -58.72 9.58
CA ASP A 941 48.55 -57.78 10.36
C ASP A 941 49.25 -56.69 9.50
N ASP A 942 49.20 -56.80 8.17
CA ASP A 942 49.81 -55.82 7.26
C ASP A 942 48.95 -55.59 6.00
N PRO A 943 48.11 -54.53 5.99
CA PRO A 943 47.24 -54.22 4.85
C PRO A 943 48.01 -53.83 3.58
N LYS A 944 49.30 -53.46 3.69
CA LYS A 944 50.17 -53.09 2.56
C LYS A 944 50.94 -54.29 1.99
N PHE A 945 50.85 -55.47 2.59
CA PHE A 945 51.55 -56.65 2.10
C PHE A 945 51.16 -56.98 0.64
N GLY A 946 52.16 -57.11 -0.24
CA GLY A 946 52.01 -57.39 -1.68
C GLY A 946 51.47 -56.23 -2.52
N LYS A 947 51.50 -54.99 -1.99
CA LYS A 947 50.94 -53.79 -2.61
C LYS A 947 51.87 -52.61 -2.49
N VAL A 948 51.90 -51.77 -3.52
CA VAL A 948 52.72 -50.55 -3.58
C VAL A 948 51.81 -49.34 -3.70
N VAL A 949 52.10 -48.30 -2.91
CA VAL A 949 51.36 -47.04 -2.93
C VAL A 949 51.68 -46.28 -4.21
N ILE A 950 50.63 -45.86 -4.94
CA ILE A 950 50.77 -45.03 -6.13
C ILE A 950 51.09 -43.60 -5.70
N SER A 951 52.11 -42.99 -6.31
CA SER A 951 52.50 -41.60 -5.99
C SER A 951 51.34 -40.65 -6.30
N PRO A 952 51.02 -39.66 -5.44
CA PRO A 952 49.95 -38.68 -5.69
C PRO A 952 50.05 -37.92 -7.02
N GLU A 953 51.25 -37.76 -7.55
CA GLU A 953 51.57 -37.07 -8.81
C GLU A 953 51.37 -37.95 -10.05
N SER A 954 51.03 -39.23 -9.87
CA SER A 954 50.86 -40.19 -10.98
C SER A 954 49.53 -39.98 -11.70
N THR A 955 49.54 -40.20 -13.01
CA THR A 955 48.34 -40.12 -13.87
C THR A 955 47.97 -41.48 -14.43
N PHE A 956 46.68 -41.77 -14.47
CA PHE A 956 46.11 -42.98 -15.05
C PHE A 956 45.80 -42.75 -16.53
N SER A 957 46.17 -43.69 -17.39
CA SER A 957 45.78 -43.75 -18.80
C SER A 957 45.05 -45.05 -19.10
N ILE A 958 43.98 -44.98 -19.90
CA ILE A 958 43.12 -46.13 -20.19
C ILE A 958 43.31 -46.63 -21.62
N ASP A 959 43.30 -47.94 -21.81
CA ASP A 959 43.21 -48.59 -23.12
C ASP A 959 41.80 -49.18 -23.27
N LEU A 960 40.98 -48.53 -24.09
CA LEU A 960 39.57 -48.91 -24.31
C LEU A 960 39.39 -50.18 -25.14
N GLU A 961 40.39 -50.60 -25.92
CA GLU A 961 40.30 -51.82 -26.73
C GLU A 961 40.59 -53.07 -25.87
N LYS A 962 41.45 -52.92 -24.86
CA LYS A 962 41.86 -54.01 -23.95
C LYS A 962 41.21 -53.96 -22.56
N ASN A 963 40.48 -52.88 -22.23
CA ASN A 963 39.99 -52.59 -20.88
C ASN A 963 41.12 -52.61 -19.82
N GLU A 964 42.30 -52.12 -20.19
CA GLU A 964 43.47 -52.10 -19.31
C GLU A 964 43.75 -50.67 -18.82
N ILE A 965 44.33 -50.57 -17.63
CA ILE A 965 44.68 -49.29 -17.00
C ILE A 965 46.17 -49.27 -16.73
N THR A 966 46.80 -48.18 -17.14
CA THR A 966 48.22 -47.95 -16.96
C THR A 966 48.45 -46.71 -16.12
N VAL A 967 49.38 -46.78 -15.19
CA VAL A 967 49.80 -45.63 -14.36
C VAL A 967 51.15 -45.17 -14.85
N SER A 968 51.30 -43.86 -15.07
CA SER A 968 52.59 -43.26 -15.35
C SER A 968 53.24 -42.76 -14.07
N GLN A 969 54.35 -43.40 -13.68
CA GLN A 969 55.14 -43.05 -12.49
C GLN A 969 56.61 -42.88 -12.91
N ASN A 970 57.18 -41.70 -12.67
CA ASN A 970 58.58 -41.36 -12.97
C ASN A 970 59.03 -41.70 -14.42
N GLY A 971 58.14 -41.53 -15.40
CA GLY A 971 58.43 -41.81 -16.82
C GLY A 971 58.27 -43.27 -17.25
N SER A 972 57.97 -44.18 -16.33
CA SER A 972 57.61 -45.58 -16.62
C SER A 972 56.08 -45.76 -16.66
N LYS A 973 55.58 -46.59 -17.58
CA LYS A 973 54.15 -46.96 -17.67
C LYS A 973 53.96 -48.35 -17.08
N LEU A 974 53.18 -48.47 -16.02
CA LEU A 974 52.92 -49.73 -15.31
C LEU A 974 51.46 -50.13 -15.45
N ASN A 975 51.18 -51.35 -15.92
CA ASN A 975 49.81 -51.87 -15.98
C ASN A 975 49.39 -52.32 -14.58
N VAL A 976 48.27 -51.80 -14.09
CA VAL A 976 47.83 -52.01 -12.70
C VAL A 976 46.64 -52.98 -12.56
N GLY A 977 46.16 -53.55 -13.68
CA GLY A 977 45.07 -54.53 -13.67
C GLY A 977 43.67 -53.93 -13.45
N ASP A 978 42.69 -54.80 -13.19
CA ASP A 978 41.27 -54.46 -13.00
C ASP A 978 40.88 -54.21 -11.52
N THR A 979 41.81 -54.51 -10.61
CA THR A 979 41.59 -54.47 -9.16
C THR A 979 42.69 -53.68 -8.47
N LEU A 980 42.31 -52.64 -7.73
CA LEU A 980 43.20 -51.79 -6.94
C LEU A 980 42.78 -51.83 -5.47
N ALA A 981 43.66 -51.41 -4.57
CA ALA A 981 43.34 -51.28 -3.16
C ALA A 981 43.34 -49.81 -2.72
N TYR A 982 42.52 -49.45 -1.75
CA TYR A 982 42.57 -48.14 -1.11
C TYR A 982 42.59 -48.28 0.41
N ILE A 983 43.31 -47.38 1.08
CA ILE A 983 43.34 -47.29 2.55
C ILE A 983 43.06 -45.84 2.97
N VAL A 984 42.41 -45.68 4.11
CA VAL A 984 42.11 -44.38 4.71
C VAL A 984 43.03 -44.20 5.92
N ARG A 985 43.87 -43.17 5.89
CA ARG A 985 44.81 -42.81 6.97
C ARG A 985 44.09 -42.28 8.20
#